data_AF-A0A3A6MSN0-F1
#
_entry.id   AF-A0A3A6MSN0-F1
#
_cell.length_a   1.000
_cell.length_b   1.000
_cell.length_c   1.000
_cell.angle_alpha   90.00
_cell.angle_beta   90.00
_cell.angle_gamma   90.00
#
_symmetry.space_group_name_H-M   'P 1'
#
loop_
_entity.id
_entity.type
_entity.pdbx_description
1 polymer ?
#
loop_
_entity_poly.entity_id
_entity_poly.type
_entity_poly.pdbx_seq_one_letter_code
_entity_poly.pdbx_strand_id
1 'polypeptide(L)'
;MPLTSFHRLLPRDETPVNQNKRIWVLSGGNIQDWYFHNQLHGCVSLRRTIELWALEHDMLTMLLTGRGSLDFSGNPDPDAAQARFESCQPRRRQAYSHRPAATDKNIQPDDETSQRASQARSQVEQDAGGQGRSHINTIQKITNFLKNRGAGGVVLVEDFAFFLDTLQSQDESGNLPREICHTVTREWHREIRPGKLLVFIEPEKEKIEAILPPAQYPDVIYRDTRSPCKDEIREAIERLTARRGVEIHGTSVEIAEALANQEKTLKTALWPVIRNINKGAREVSVNTIMNLPEINEEEVQRILAELNALAGLTEVKEKAALLEGKARRLRRDLEEGRPILQNDTMHLMFIGSPGTGKTMVANIFARLFHALGFLRKDTVRDIRASTVISQYQGESRLNMAQIVEETRGGVLFIDEAHQLGDKESQGTREVISELVPAAWNYRSDLVIILAGYDRFADFFAMDEGLERRFPSQNRILFKDYSLDELWQILLLKLRKLDQTIDPSSERRLRAVLRQRGGRRSFGNAGGVDLLVSELLDNQTRNGRTDRLLTAAEMPPLIRVNQQVLDEAYAEMDRLKGLAPVRSKIENIVNTLRYRLENEEHGIGSGELELHPGNMRFVGPPGTGKTTVGQLIGKILFGLGCVNKPGVMIAGRGTMKGSYIGQSKDRVKEAVNQARDGVLFIDEAHQLAPQLGRGEIGDQYDDEIRGELVRQVTLRENDATVFILAGYQEGIERLLETDPGLTGRVPVEITFPNFSATECRELALELLERDGFTWAADVPERLEQIAASAIFSQGDKFGNARWVKNLLKEGISNLATRIISTGISTGDPTRKQLAAADFLRSEGPVGRAPAVRASSIDESLTPWTPVQDYVILPATSGGQDVSEATRIVAESSHQLLVYINNARGVPTGTGFFVTRDGIMATAGHMLENIDQILHVVCLCGGRDRMPRRARPVLIREDLDLALLAVDVDTPCPAIPLANSLELPALRELVVFGTAHVRPGEPGRFITAQIARNENTNDRDFETAGAMEPGFSGGPVYDPVQGGVVGIVSGGYGESSKIMIRAERLGEMLETVGYRFR
;
A
#
# COMPACT_ATOMS: atom_id res chain seq x y z
N MET A 1 -10.92 -19.28 58.73
CA MET A 1 -12.04 -18.88 57.86
C MET A 1 -12.48 -20.10 57.06
N PRO A 2 -13.79 -20.33 56.87
CA PRO A 2 -14.27 -21.40 55.99
C PRO A 2 -13.82 -21.14 54.54
N LEU A 3 -13.67 -22.21 53.76
CA LEU A 3 -13.07 -22.34 52.41
C LEU A 3 -13.56 -21.39 51.29
N THR A 4 -14.38 -20.36 51.57
CA THR A 4 -15.52 -20.13 50.68
C THR A 4 -15.81 -18.70 50.21
N SER A 5 -14.98 -17.68 50.44
CA SER A 5 -15.29 -16.33 49.92
C SER A 5 -14.71 -16.01 48.53
N PHE A 6 -13.58 -16.60 48.15
CA PHE A 6 -12.85 -16.19 46.94
C PHE A 6 -12.38 -17.34 46.04
N HIS A 7 -12.75 -18.59 46.32
CA HIS A 7 -12.28 -19.74 45.53
C HIS A 7 -13.09 -19.88 44.22
N ARG A 8 -12.47 -19.67 43.05
CA ARG A 8 -13.13 -19.74 41.72
C ARG A 8 -13.86 -21.05 41.39
N LEU A 9 -13.59 -22.13 42.13
CA LEU A 9 -14.17 -23.46 41.90
C LEU A 9 -15.13 -23.94 43.01
N LEU A 10 -15.11 -23.34 44.19
CA LEU A 10 -15.96 -23.74 45.33
C LEU A 10 -16.50 -22.49 46.07
N PRO A 11 -17.38 -21.69 45.43
CA PRO A 11 -18.08 -20.61 46.11
C PRO A 11 -18.95 -21.17 47.25
N ARG A 12 -19.15 -20.38 48.32
CA ARG A 12 -19.92 -20.75 49.51
C ARG A 12 -21.30 -21.36 49.21
N ASP A 13 -21.95 -20.88 48.15
CA ASP A 13 -23.34 -21.19 47.81
C ASP A 13 -23.46 -22.25 46.70
N GLU A 14 -22.33 -22.71 46.14
CA GLU A 14 -22.27 -23.63 45.01
C GLU A 14 -21.36 -24.84 45.30
N THR A 15 -21.36 -25.32 46.53
CA THR A 15 -20.68 -26.58 46.86
C THR A 15 -21.54 -27.77 46.43
N PRO A 16 -20.95 -28.93 46.10
CA PRO A 16 -21.70 -30.13 45.67
C PRO A 16 -22.86 -30.48 46.62
N VAL A 17 -22.66 -30.29 47.93
CA VAL A 17 -23.65 -30.56 48.98
C VAL A 17 -24.91 -29.67 48.91
N ASN A 18 -24.79 -28.45 48.34
CA ASN A 18 -25.87 -27.46 48.29
C ASN A 18 -26.62 -27.42 46.94
N GLN A 19 -26.16 -28.16 45.92
CA GLN A 19 -26.80 -28.21 44.62
C GLN A 19 -27.51 -29.55 44.43
N ASN A 20 -28.78 -29.52 44.05
CA ASN A 20 -29.63 -30.71 43.84
C ASN A 20 -29.22 -31.55 42.59
N LYS A 21 -27.95 -31.49 42.14
CA LYS A 21 -27.45 -32.00 40.86
C LYS A 21 -26.12 -32.75 41.02
N ARG A 22 -25.97 -33.88 40.31
CA ARG A 22 -25.19 -35.05 40.76
C ARG A 22 -23.84 -35.29 40.07
N ILE A 23 -23.44 -34.51 39.04
CA ILE A 23 -22.18 -34.73 38.29
C ILE A 23 -21.48 -33.40 37.92
N TRP A 24 -20.21 -33.26 38.30
CA TRP A 24 -19.37 -32.11 37.98
C TRP A 24 -18.21 -32.51 37.07
N VAL A 25 -18.02 -31.78 35.97
CA VAL A 25 -16.91 -31.97 35.02
C VAL A 25 -16.03 -30.71 35.03
N LEU A 26 -14.80 -30.85 35.54
CA LEU A 26 -13.82 -29.77 35.52
C LEU A 26 -12.91 -29.93 34.29
N SER A 27 -12.93 -28.95 33.39
CA SER A 27 -12.12 -28.92 32.16
C SER A 27 -11.21 -27.69 32.15
N GLY A 28 -10.09 -27.73 31.42
CA GLY A 28 -9.14 -26.60 31.31
C GLY A 28 -7.66 -26.99 31.43
N GLY A 29 -6.75 -26.14 30.93
CA GLY A 29 -5.30 -26.38 30.96
C GLY A 29 -4.64 -26.24 32.35
N ASN A 30 -5.39 -25.75 33.34
CA ASN A 30 -4.87 -25.33 34.65
C ASN A 30 -5.30 -26.25 35.81
N ILE A 31 -5.71 -27.49 35.55
CA ILE A 31 -6.15 -28.45 36.59
C ILE A 31 -5.01 -28.77 37.59
N GLN A 32 -3.74 -28.61 37.16
CA GLN A 32 -2.53 -28.79 37.98
C GLN A 32 -2.07 -27.50 38.69
N ASP A 33 -2.82 -26.40 38.59
CA ASP A 33 -2.51 -25.14 39.29
C ASP A 33 -2.59 -25.33 40.82
N TRP A 34 -1.94 -24.43 41.56
CA TRP A 34 -1.96 -24.46 43.01
C TRP A 34 -3.08 -23.60 43.59
N TYR A 35 -3.65 -24.03 44.71
CA TYR A 35 -4.80 -23.42 45.37
C TYR A 35 -4.54 -23.31 46.88
N PHE A 36 -5.03 -22.23 47.49
CA PHE A 36 -4.89 -22.01 48.93
C PHE A 36 -6.10 -22.60 49.67
N HIS A 37 -5.93 -23.78 50.27
CA HIS A 37 -7.00 -24.49 50.98
C HIS A 37 -7.42 -23.75 52.28
N ASN A 38 -6.53 -23.68 53.26
CA ASN A 38 -6.73 -22.93 54.50
C ASN A 38 -5.36 -22.44 55.06
N GLN A 39 -5.38 -21.68 56.15
CA GLN A 39 -4.16 -21.14 56.77
C GLN A 39 -3.16 -22.22 57.23
N LEU A 40 -3.61 -23.45 57.48
CA LEU A 40 -2.78 -24.55 57.98
C LEU A 40 -2.07 -25.30 56.84
N HIS A 41 -2.81 -25.69 55.79
CA HIS A 41 -2.30 -26.51 54.69
C HIS A 41 -1.56 -25.69 53.62
N GLY A 42 -1.97 -24.44 53.38
CA GLY A 42 -1.37 -23.56 52.38
C GLY A 42 -1.67 -23.95 50.93
N CYS A 43 -0.67 -23.80 50.06
CA CYS A 43 -0.81 -23.96 48.60
C CYS A 43 -0.70 -25.45 48.22
N VAL A 44 -1.79 -26.05 47.72
CA VAL A 44 -1.87 -27.47 47.30
C VAL A 44 -2.55 -27.60 45.93
N SER A 45 -2.42 -28.75 45.26
CA SER A 45 -3.06 -28.98 43.95
C SER A 45 -4.58 -29.00 44.07
N LEU A 46 -5.31 -28.73 42.97
CA LEU A 46 -6.78 -28.72 42.96
C LEU A 46 -7.38 -30.00 43.54
N ARG A 47 -6.87 -31.16 43.11
CA ARG A 47 -7.27 -32.46 43.63
C ARG A 47 -7.11 -32.54 45.14
N ARG A 48 -5.95 -32.11 45.65
CA ARG A 48 -5.68 -32.14 47.10
C ARG A 48 -6.57 -31.17 47.88
N THR A 49 -6.91 -30.02 47.30
CA THR A 49 -7.89 -29.09 47.88
C THR A 49 -9.25 -29.76 48.06
N ILE A 50 -9.72 -30.50 47.06
CA ILE A 50 -11.01 -31.20 47.13
C ILE A 50 -10.95 -32.38 48.13
N GLU A 51 -9.84 -33.11 48.19
CA GLU A 51 -9.63 -34.19 49.17
C GLU A 51 -9.67 -33.66 50.62
N LEU A 52 -9.00 -32.53 50.88
CA LEU A 52 -9.00 -31.89 52.20
C LEU A 52 -10.39 -31.32 52.56
N TRP A 53 -11.12 -30.78 51.59
CA TRP A 53 -12.51 -30.36 51.78
C TRP A 53 -13.42 -31.55 52.11
N ALA A 54 -13.28 -32.66 51.38
CA ALA A 54 -14.05 -33.87 51.61
C ALA A 54 -13.82 -34.44 53.01
N LEU A 55 -12.57 -34.39 53.47
CA LEU A 55 -12.18 -34.76 54.82
C LEU A 55 -12.88 -33.89 55.89
N GLU A 56 -12.94 -32.57 55.70
CA GLU A 56 -13.62 -31.67 56.64
C GLU A 56 -15.13 -31.97 56.77
N HIS A 57 -15.73 -32.64 55.78
CA HIS A 57 -17.15 -32.95 55.71
C HIS A 57 -17.48 -34.44 55.92
N ASP A 58 -16.52 -35.25 56.40
CA ASP A 58 -16.68 -36.71 56.61
C ASP A 58 -17.16 -37.46 55.35
N MET A 59 -16.66 -37.04 54.18
CA MET A 59 -16.87 -37.73 52.91
C MET A 59 -15.65 -38.60 52.60
N LEU A 60 -15.91 -39.79 52.06
CA LEU A 60 -14.88 -40.70 51.62
C LEU A 60 -14.49 -40.36 50.17
N THR A 61 -13.20 -40.24 49.89
CA THR A 61 -12.70 -39.99 48.54
C THR A 61 -12.10 -41.25 47.93
N MET A 62 -12.28 -41.46 46.64
CA MET A 62 -11.72 -42.61 45.93
C MET A 62 -11.27 -42.20 44.53
N LEU A 63 -10.02 -42.48 44.19
CA LEU A 63 -9.54 -42.34 42.82
C LEU A 63 -9.71 -43.67 42.08
N LEU A 64 -10.37 -43.62 40.93
CA LEU A 64 -10.34 -44.72 39.97
C LEU A 64 -9.20 -44.48 38.97
N THR A 65 -8.13 -45.26 39.08
CA THR A 65 -6.98 -45.09 38.18
C THR A 65 -7.30 -45.61 36.78
N GLY A 66 -6.58 -45.11 35.77
CA GLY A 66 -6.66 -45.62 34.40
C GLY A 66 -6.28 -47.10 34.23
N ARG A 67 -5.78 -47.79 35.26
CA ARG A 67 -5.53 -49.25 35.29
C ARG A 67 -6.68 -50.06 35.88
N GLY A 68 -7.76 -49.39 36.31
CA GLY A 68 -8.91 -50.00 36.96
C GLY A 68 -8.66 -50.38 38.43
N SER A 69 -7.60 -49.82 39.06
CA SER A 69 -7.36 -49.98 40.50
C SER A 69 -8.06 -48.86 41.27
N LEU A 70 -8.56 -49.19 42.46
CA LEU A 70 -9.10 -48.21 43.41
C LEU A 70 -7.96 -47.72 44.30
N ASP A 71 -7.86 -46.40 44.44
CA ASP A 71 -6.86 -45.76 45.28
C ASP A 71 -7.56 -44.85 46.31
N PHE A 72 -7.33 -45.17 47.59
CA PHE A 72 -7.90 -44.48 48.75
C PHE A 72 -6.87 -43.57 49.45
N SER A 73 -5.69 -43.35 48.87
CA SER A 73 -4.61 -42.57 49.47
C SER A 73 -4.98 -41.10 49.74
N GLY A 74 -6.06 -40.61 49.14
CA GLY A 74 -6.61 -39.27 49.40
C GLY A 74 -7.18 -39.08 50.81
N ASN A 75 -7.48 -40.18 51.51
CA ASN A 75 -8.08 -40.17 52.85
C ASN A 75 -6.99 -40.19 53.96
N PRO A 76 -7.29 -39.71 55.19
CA PRO A 76 -6.32 -39.67 56.29
C PRO A 76 -5.79 -41.03 56.72
N ASP A 77 -6.64 -42.04 56.65
CA ASP A 77 -6.32 -43.44 56.91
C ASP A 77 -6.80 -44.26 55.70
N PRO A 78 -5.92 -44.50 54.71
CA PRO A 78 -6.27 -45.22 53.50
C PRO A 78 -6.74 -46.65 53.78
N ASP A 79 -6.14 -47.31 54.77
CA ASP A 79 -6.47 -48.69 55.14
C ASP A 79 -7.84 -48.76 55.84
N ALA A 80 -8.15 -47.80 56.73
CA ALA A 80 -9.48 -47.71 57.33
C ALA A 80 -10.56 -47.25 56.34
N ALA A 81 -10.23 -46.37 55.38
CA ALA A 81 -11.14 -45.97 54.31
C ALA A 81 -11.44 -47.15 53.37
N GLN A 82 -10.41 -47.90 53.00
CA GLN A 82 -10.55 -49.13 52.23
C GLN A 82 -11.33 -50.19 53.01
N ALA A 83 -11.05 -50.39 54.30
CA ALA A 83 -11.80 -51.34 55.14
C ALA A 83 -13.27 -50.92 55.32
N ARG A 84 -13.56 -49.61 55.43
CA ARG A 84 -14.92 -49.07 55.46
C ARG A 84 -15.63 -49.34 54.13
N PHE A 85 -14.96 -49.16 53.00
CA PHE A 85 -15.48 -49.51 51.67
C PHE A 85 -15.74 -51.02 51.52
N GLU A 86 -14.80 -51.86 51.95
CA GLU A 86 -14.92 -53.33 51.93
C GLU A 86 -16.01 -53.83 52.89
N SER A 87 -16.25 -53.15 54.02
CA SER A 87 -17.27 -53.53 55.01
C SER A 87 -18.71 -53.32 54.53
N CYS A 88 -18.93 -52.45 53.55
CA CYS A 88 -20.22 -52.22 52.90
C CYS A 88 -20.56 -53.30 51.84
N GLN A 89 -19.71 -54.34 51.69
CA GLN A 89 -19.99 -55.49 50.83
C GLN A 89 -20.84 -56.54 51.57
N PRO A 90 -21.85 -57.16 50.92
CA PRO A 90 -22.71 -58.14 51.58
C PRO A 90 -21.94 -59.40 51.99
N ARG A 91 -21.87 -59.70 53.31
CA ARG A 91 -21.32 -60.96 53.84
C ARG A 91 -22.35 -62.10 53.72
N ARG A 92 -22.02 -63.20 53.03
CA ARG A 92 -22.79 -64.45 53.13
C ARG A 92 -22.25 -65.35 54.26
N ARG A 93 -23.15 -65.86 55.11
CA ARG A 93 -22.87 -66.86 56.15
C ARG A 93 -22.25 -68.12 55.53
N GLN A 94 -21.04 -68.49 55.96
CA GLN A 94 -20.45 -69.79 55.67
C GLN A 94 -21.24 -70.91 56.40
N ALA A 95 -21.61 -71.96 55.67
CA ALA A 95 -22.16 -73.19 56.26
C ALA A 95 -21.06 -74.27 56.26
N TYR A 96 -20.64 -74.64 57.48
CA TYR A 96 -19.90 -75.83 57.92
C TYR A 96 -18.62 -76.28 57.18
N SER A 97 -17.47 -76.26 57.89
CA SER A 97 -16.93 -77.49 58.51
C SER A 97 -15.67 -77.22 59.38
N HIS A 98 -15.71 -77.85 60.56
CA HIS A 98 -14.67 -78.24 61.55
C HIS A 98 -13.23 -77.64 61.57
N ARG A 99 -12.90 -77.09 62.75
CA ARG A 99 -11.57 -76.99 63.43
C ARG A 99 -10.99 -78.40 63.73
N PRO A 100 -9.68 -78.65 64.03
CA PRO A 100 -8.83 -77.93 65.03
C PRO A 100 -7.30 -77.82 64.67
N ALA A 101 -6.48 -76.83 65.08
CA ALA A 101 -5.80 -76.48 66.36
C ALA A 101 -4.25 -76.66 66.31
N ALA A 102 -3.53 -75.83 67.10
CA ALA A 102 -2.12 -75.93 67.52
C ALA A 102 -1.04 -75.70 66.42
N THR A 103 0.13 -75.07 66.61
CA THR A 103 0.95 -74.74 67.78
C THR A 103 2.04 -73.72 67.39
N ASP A 104 2.33 -72.82 68.33
CA ASP A 104 3.58 -72.19 68.75
C ASP A 104 4.94 -72.39 68.01
N LYS A 105 5.71 -71.27 68.00
CA LYS A 105 7.19 -71.08 68.03
C LYS A 105 8.00 -70.80 66.75
N ASN A 106 8.65 -69.62 66.80
CA ASN A 106 10.01 -69.22 66.38
C ASN A 106 10.65 -69.87 65.13
N ILE A 107 11.15 -69.02 64.22
CA ILE A 107 12.54 -68.97 63.66
C ILE A 107 12.57 -67.95 62.50
N GLN A 108 13.56 -67.04 62.50
CA GLN A 108 14.05 -66.29 61.33
C GLN A 108 15.22 -67.06 60.70
N PRO A 109 15.74 -66.63 59.54
CA PRO A 109 15.16 -66.57 58.19
C PRO A 109 15.69 -67.74 57.34
N ASP A 110 15.08 -68.09 56.21
CA ASP A 110 15.80 -68.63 55.03
C ASP A 110 14.85 -68.92 53.85
N ASP A 111 15.42 -68.78 52.66
CA ASP A 111 14.86 -68.54 51.32
C ASP A 111 13.88 -69.59 50.72
N GLU A 112 13.32 -70.52 51.49
CA GLU A 112 12.37 -71.53 50.96
C GLU A 112 10.88 -71.19 51.20
N THR A 113 10.58 -70.15 51.99
CA THR A 113 9.19 -69.73 52.28
C THR A 113 8.54 -68.97 51.13
N SER A 114 9.28 -68.33 50.23
CA SER A 114 8.71 -67.60 49.09
C SER A 114 8.11 -68.52 48.03
N GLN A 115 8.71 -69.68 47.78
CA GLN A 115 8.18 -70.62 46.79
C GLN A 115 6.97 -71.39 47.32
N ARG A 116 6.97 -71.81 48.60
CA ARG A 116 5.79 -72.43 49.21
C ARG A 116 4.66 -71.43 49.53
N ALA A 117 4.97 -70.17 49.84
CA ALA A 117 3.96 -69.10 49.94
C ALA A 117 3.38 -68.72 48.57
N SER A 118 4.17 -68.82 47.49
CA SER A 118 3.66 -68.62 46.12
C SER A 118 2.76 -69.78 45.67
N GLN A 119 3.10 -71.03 46.01
CA GLN A 119 2.28 -72.21 45.70
C GLN A 119 1.03 -72.31 46.59
N ALA A 120 1.12 -71.94 47.87
CA ALA A 120 -0.04 -71.83 48.75
C ALA A 120 -0.91 -70.63 48.40
N ARG A 121 -0.35 -69.48 47.95
CA ARG A 121 -1.13 -68.37 47.38
C ARG A 121 -1.79 -68.78 46.07
N SER A 122 -1.14 -69.54 45.19
CA SER A 122 -1.79 -70.01 43.97
C SER A 122 -2.92 -71.02 44.24
N GLN A 123 -2.80 -71.85 45.29
CA GLN A 123 -3.87 -72.77 45.69
C GLN A 123 -5.03 -72.03 46.41
N VAL A 124 -4.74 -71.01 47.24
CA VAL A 124 -5.76 -70.17 47.90
C VAL A 124 -6.43 -69.17 46.93
N GLU A 125 -5.73 -68.70 45.90
CA GLU A 125 -6.28 -67.84 44.83
C GLU A 125 -7.07 -68.62 43.76
N GLN A 126 -6.97 -69.94 43.73
CA GLN A 126 -7.81 -70.79 42.87
C GLN A 126 -9.10 -71.24 43.58
N ASP A 127 -9.10 -71.44 44.91
CA ASP A 127 -10.30 -71.85 45.66
C ASP A 127 -11.09 -70.70 46.32
N ALA A 128 -10.58 -69.46 46.33
CA ALA A 128 -11.37 -68.25 46.60
C ALA A 128 -11.95 -67.60 45.31
N GLY A 129 -12.03 -68.39 44.23
CA GLY A 129 -12.60 -67.99 42.95
C GLY A 129 -14.13 -68.04 42.97
N GLY A 130 -14.78 -66.89 42.81
CA GLY A 130 -16.22 -66.86 42.57
C GLY A 130 -16.80 -65.51 42.18
N GLN A 131 -16.56 -64.43 42.95
CA GLN A 131 -17.21 -63.13 42.68
C GLN A 131 -16.33 -61.88 42.79
N GLY A 132 -15.24 -61.87 43.57
CA GLY A 132 -14.33 -60.69 43.64
C GLY A 132 -13.65 -60.35 42.30
N ARG A 133 -13.24 -61.38 41.53
CA ARG A 133 -12.72 -61.20 40.16
C ARG A 133 -13.79 -60.75 39.15
N SER A 134 -15.07 -61.03 39.40
CA SER A 134 -16.18 -60.59 38.52
C SER A 134 -16.42 -59.06 38.63
N HIS A 135 -16.34 -58.52 39.84
CA HIS A 135 -16.51 -57.08 40.10
C HIS A 135 -15.31 -56.24 39.65
N ILE A 136 -14.08 -56.75 39.82
CA ILE A 136 -12.88 -56.10 39.29
C ILE A 136 -12.88 -56.12 37.75
N ASN A 137 -13.30 -57.23 37.12
CA ASN A 137 -13.52 -57.29 35.67
C ASN A 137 -14.62 -56.30 35.20
N THR A 138 -15.63 -56.07 36.03
CA THR A 138 -16.74 -55.12 35.78
C THR A 138 -16.26 -53.67 35.80
N ILE A 139 -15.48 -53.27 36.80
CA ILE A 139 -14.89 -51.92 36.89
C ILE A 139 -13.85 -51.72 35.78
N GLN A 140 -13.02 -52.73 35.48
CA GLN A 140 -12.09 -52.69 34.35
C GLN A 140 -12.80 -52.54 32.99
N LYS A 141 -14.03 -53.06 32.83
CA LYS A 141 -14.85 -52.82 31.62
C LYS A 141 -15.33 -51.37 31.52
N ILE A 142 -15.76 -50.76 32.63
CA ILE A 142 -16.14 -49.33 32.68
C ILE A 142 -14.91 -48.47 32.39
N THR A 143 -13.76 -48.76 33.01
CA THR A 143 -12.51 -48.06 32.74
C THR A 143 -12.07 -48.25 31.29
N ASN A 144 -12.12 -49.46 30.72
CA ASN A 144 -11.72 -49.70 29.32
C ASN A 144 -12.67 -49.06 28.29
N PHE A 145 -13.97 -48.98 28.58
CA PHE A 145 -14.93 -48.22 27.78
C PHE A 145 -14.57 -46.73 27.74
N LEU A 146 -14.20 -46.14 28.89
CA LEU A 146 -13.73 -44.76 28.98
C LEU A 146 -12.31 -44.57 28.38
N LYS A 147 -11.46 -45.61 28.44
CA LYS A 147 -10.04 -45.59 28.05
C LYS A 147 -9.80 -45.72 26.55
N ASN A 148 -10.67 -46.40 25.80
CA ASN A 148 -10.59 -46.49 24.33
C ASN A 148 -10.81 -45.13 23.61
N ARG A 149 -10.94 -44.04 24.37
CA ARG A 149 -11.06 -42.69 23.87
C ARG A 149 -10.11 -41.65 24.54
N GLY A 150 -9.09 -41.97 25.36
CA GLY A 150 -7.99 -41.02 25.81
C GLY A 150 -8.33 -40.01 26.96
N ALA A 151 -7.36 -39.25 27.58
CA ALA A 151 -7.17 -38.55 28.93
C ALA A 151 -7.39 -36.98 29.31
N GLY A 152 -7.13 -36.45 30.51
CA GLY A 152 -7.83 -36.56 31.79
C GLY A 152 -8.63 -35.28 32.17
N GLY A 153 -9.70 -35.41 32.96
CA GLY A 153 -10.56 -34.33 33.49
C GLY A 153 -11.30 -34.81 34.74
N VAL A 154 -11.43 -34.03 35.81
CA VAL A 154 -12.00 -34.58 37.06
C VAL A 154 -13.52 -34.64 36.96
N VAL A 155 -14.08 -35.86 37.00
CA VAL A 155 -15.53 -36.06 37.17
C VAL A 155 -15.84 -36.32 38.64
N LEU A 156 -16.54 -35.40 39.29
CA LEU A 156 -17.07 -35.52 40.64
C LEU A 156 -18.50 -36.08 40.53
N VAL A 157 -18.72 -37.33 40.93
CA VAL A 157 -20.05 -37.97 40.87
C VAL A 157 -20.58 -38.20 42.27
N GLU A 158 -21.68 -37.53 42.63
CA GLU A 158 -22.34 -37.69 43.94
C GLU A 158 -23.34 -38.87 43.93
N ASP A 159 -23.83 -39.27 42.75
CA ASP A 159 -24.68 -40.46 42.56
C ASP A 159 -24.21 -41.31 41.35
N PHE A 160 -23.27 -42.21 41.63
CA PHE A 160 -22.64 -43.06 40.62
C PHE A 160 -23.63 -44.04 39.97
N ALA A 161 -24.76 -44.36 40.63
CA ALA A 161 -25.78 -45.24 40.10
C ALA A 161 -26.57 -44.57 38.96
N PHE A 162 -26.93 -43.29 39.11
CA PHE A 162 -27.59 -42.51 38.05
C PHE A 162 -26.73 -42.36 36.79
N PHE A 163 -25.42 -42.13 36.96
CA PHE A 163 -24.47 -42.06 35.85
C PHE A 163 -24.41 -43.36 35.04
N LEU A 164 -24.44 -44.51 35.72
CA LEU A 164 -24.43 -45.82 35.07
C LEU A 164 -25.75 -46.18 34.39
N ASP A 165 -26.89 -45.88 35.01
CA ASP A 165 -28.22 -46.07 34.38
C ASP A 165 -28.35 -45.24 33.08
N THR A 166 -27.77 -44.03 33.09
CA THR A 166 -27.74 -43.13 31.92
C THR A 166 -26.89 -43.69 30.78
N LEU A 167 -25.67 -44.17 31.07
CA LEU A 167 -24.81 -44.87 30.10
C LEU A 167 -25.51 -46.11 29.51
N GLN A 168 -26.28 -46.84 30.32
CA GLN A 168 -27.01 -48.04 29.89
C GLN A 168 -28.13 -47.72 28.89
N SER A 169 -28.83 -46.59 29.06
CA SER A 169 -29.88 -46.16 28.14
C SER A 169 -29.37 -45.74 26.76
N GLN A 170 -28.08 -45.44 26.62
CA GLN A 170 -27.45 -44.98 25.37
C GLN A 170 -26.52 -46.01 24.73
N ASP A 171 -26.25 -47.15 25.39
CA ASP A 171 -25.49 -48.25 24.79
C ASP A 171 -26.37 -49.10 23.86
N GLU A 172 -26.60 -48.61 22.64
CA GLU A 172 -27.28 -49.37 21.58
C GLU A 172 -26.51 -50.63 21.16
N SER A 173 -25.21 -50.73 21.49
CA SER A 173 -24.33 -51.83 21.09
C SER A 173 -24.33 -53.03 22.03
N GLY A 174 -25.00 -52.92 23.20
CA GLY A 174 -25.19 -54.02 24.16
C GLY A 174 -23.90 -54.52 24.83
N ASN A 175 -22.85 -53.71 24.86
CA ASN A 175 -21.54 -54.09 25.39
C ASN A 175 -21.35 -53.81 26.88
N LEU A 176 -22.29 -53.13 27.55
CA LEU A 176 -22.32 -52.99 29.01
C LEU A 176 -23.05 -54.19 29.64
N PRO A 177 -22.37 -55.10 30.37
CA PRO A 177 -23.02 -56.28 30.94
C PRO A 177 -24.12 -55.89 31.94
N ARG A 178 -25.34 -56.43 31.77
CA ARG A 178 -26.50 -56.20 32.67
C ARG A 178 -26.23 -56.52 34.15
N GLU A 179 -25.27 -57.40 34.43
CA GLU A 179 -24.79 -57.69 35.79
C GLU A 179 -24.14 -56.45 36.46
N ILE A 180 -23.46 -55.59 35.71
CA ILE A 180 -22.80 -54.38 36.24
C ILE A 180 -23.82 -53.43 36.87
N CYS A 181 -24.89 -53.11 36.14
CA CYS A 181 -25.95 -52.23 36.64
C CYS A 181 -26.74 -52.90 37.77
N HIS A 182 -26.95 -54.21 37.74
CA HIS A 182 -27.65 -54.89 38.83
C HIS A 182 -26.87 -54.82 40.15
N THR A 183 -25.55 -55.02 40.11
CA THR A 183 -24.69 -55.00 41.30
C THR A 183 -24.53 -53.58 41.85
N VAL A 184 -24.23 -52.58 41.01
CA VAL A 184 -24.00 -51.21 41.50
C VAL A 184 -25.30 -50.57 42.02
N THR A 185 -26.42 -50.76 41.31
CA THR A 185 -27.69 -50.10 41.63
C THR A 185 -28.43 -50.79 42.81
N ARG A 186 -28.21 -52.08 43.09
CA ARG A 186 -28.84 -52.77 44.23
C ARG A 186 -27.94 -53.05 45.44
N GLU A 187 -26.65 -53.34 45.23
CA GLU A 187 -25.77 -53.73 46.34
C GLU A 187 -25.03 -52.53 46.94
N TRP A 188 -24.56 -51.56 46.14
CA TRP A 188 -23.81 -50.41 46.65
C TRP A 188 -24.71 -49.27 47.15
N HIS A 189 -25.85 -49.03 46.48
CA HIS A 189 -26.81 -47.97 46.82
C HIS A 189 -27.52 -48.19 48.19
N ARG A 190 -27.52 -49.42 48.74
CA ARG A 190 -28.20 -49.71 50.01
C ARG A 190 -27.38 -49.42 51.27
N GLU A 191 -26.04 -49.43 51.19
CA GLU A 191 -25.17 -49.31 52.37
C GLU A 191 -24.30 -48.04 52.40
N ILE A 192 -23.95 -47.47 51.24
CA ILE A 192 -23.29 -46.15 51.18
C ILE A 192 -24.39 -45.10 51.16
N ARG A 193 -24.54 -44.31 52.25
CA ARG A 193 -25.54 -43.23 52.29
C ARG A 193 -25.30 -42.27 51.10
N PRO A 194 -26.35 -41.88 50.35
CA PRO A 194 -26.23 -40.85 49.31
C PRO A 194 -25.56 -39.59 49.88
N GLY A 195 -24.58 -39.02 49.17
CA GLY A 195 -23.86 -37.80 49.57
C GLY A 195 -22.62 -37.98 50.47
N LYS A 196 -22.10 -39.21 50.67
CA LYS A 196 -20.88 -39.46 51.48
C LYS A 196 -19.67 -40.04 50.73
N LEU A 197 -19.76 -40.23 49.41
CA LEU A 197 -18.68 -40.77 48.58
C LEU A 197 -18.40 -39.85 47.41
N LEU A 198 -17.13 -39.52 47.22
CA LEU A 198 -16.61 -38.71 46.11
C LEU A 198 -15.66 -39.55 45.27
N VAL A 199 -16.02 -39.79 44.03
CA VAL A 199 -15.21 -40.54 43.08
C VAL A 199 -14.48 -39.58 42.15
N PHE A 200 -13.16 -39.70 42.03
CA PHE A 200 -12.34 -39.00 41.04
C PHE A 200 -12.12 -39.90 39.83
N ILE A 201 -12.46 -39.40 38.64
CA ILE A 201 -12.18 -40.03 37.34
C ILE A 201 -11.36 -39.02 36.52
N GLU A 202 -10.39 -39.44 35.71
CA GLU A 202 -9.56 -38.54 34.85
C GLU A 202 -9.64 -38.93 33.33
N PRO A 203 -10.57 -38.40 32.47
CA PRO A 203 -10.63 -38.64 31.00
C PRO A 203 -10.37 -37.42 30.01
N GLU A 204 -10.05 -37.68 28.71
CA GLU A 204 -9.99 -36.76 27.49
C GLU A 204 -10.66 -35.37 27.54
N LYS A 205 -9.99 -34.20 27.60
CA LYS A 205 -10.70 -32.87 27.55
C LYS A 205 -11.64 -32.73 26.34
N GLU A 206 -11.21 -33.15 25.15
CA GLU A 206 -11.97 -32.99 23.89
C GLU A 206 -13.13 -33.99 23.72
N LYS A 207 -13.30 -34.93 24.64
CA LYS A 207 -14.22 -36.08 24.48
C LYS A 207 -15.25 -36.21 25.59
N ILE A 208 -15.16 -35.43 26.67
CA ILE A 208 -16.19 -35.41 27.71
C ILE A 208 -17.48 -34.77 27.18
N GLU A 209 -17.39 -33.66 26.42
CA GLU A 209 -18.56 -33.02 25.80
C GLU A 209 -19.25 -33.89 24.75
N ALA A 210 -18.54 -34.87 24.17
CA ALA A 210 -19.12 -35.85 23.25
C ALA A 210 -19.84 -37.01 23.97
N ILE A 211 -19.50 -37.28 25.24
CA ILE A 211 -20.08 -38.35 26.07
C ILE A 211 -21.22 -37.80 26.95
N LEU A 212 -21.09 -36.57 27.43
CA LEU A 212 -22.09 -35.87 28.24
C LEU A 212 -22.45 -34.49 27.63
N PRO A 213 -22.93 -34.40 26.38
CA PRO A 213 -23.19 -33.12 25.74
C PRO A 213 -24.08 -32.20 26.59
N PRO A 214 -23.68 -30.92 26.81
CA PRO A 214 -24.41 -30.01 27.70
C PRO A 214 -25.90 -29.85 27.34
N ALA A 215 -26.23 -30.00 26.05
CA ALA A 215 -27.60 -29.90 25.54
C ALA A 215 -28.51 -31.09 25.93
N GLN A 216 -27.96 -32.28 26.17
CA GLN A 216 -28.73 -33.48 26.55
C GLN A 216 -28.76 -33.71 28.07
N TYR A 217 -27.80 -33.14 28.81
CA TYR A 217 -27.63 -33.39 30.23
C TYR A 217 -27.60 -32.09 31.04
N PRO A 218 -28.76 -31.47 31.29
CA PRO A 218 -28.85 -30.22 32.06
C PRO A 218 -28.42 -30.38 33.54
N ASP A 219 -28.22 -31.60 34.01
CA ASP A 219 -27.79 -31.94 35.37
C ASP A 219 -26.28 -32.15 35.53
N VAL A 220 -25.52 -32.07 34.43
CA VAL A 220 -24.05 -32.09 34.43
C VAL A 220 -23.52 -30.67 34.40
N ILE A 221 -22.63 -30.32 35.33
CA ILE A 221 -22.05 -28.98 35.43
C ILE A 221 -20.64 -29.00 34.83
N TYR A 222 -20.47 -28.32 33.70
CA TYR A 222 -19.16 -28.05 33.08
C TYR A 222 -18.56 -26.75 33.63
N ARG A 223 -17.34 -26.81 34.19
CA ARG A 223 -16.61 -25.62 34.67
C ARG A 223 -15.20 -25.59 34.06
N ASP A 224 -14.90 -24.52 33.33
CA ASP A 224 -13.56 -24.24 32.82
C ASP A 224 -12.69 -23.53 33.87
N THR A 225 -11.46 -24.00 34.08
CA THR A 225 -10.49 -23.39 35.00
C THR A 225 -9.94 -22.09 34.42
N ARG A 226 -10.64 -20.96 34.62
CA ARG A 226 -10.21 -19.61 34.21
C ARG A 226 -8.92 -19.16 34.90
N SER A 227 -8.23 -18.17 34.34
CA SER A 227 -7.11 -17.45 34.98
C SER A 227 -7.53 -16.87 36.36
N PRO A 228 -6.62 -16.79 37.35
CA PRO A 228 -6.94 -16.33 38.70
C PRO A 228 -7.34 -14.85 38.68
N CYS A 229 -8.40 -14.50 39.42
CA CYS A 229 -8.85 -13.11 39.49
C CYS A 229 -7.99 -12.28 40.46
N LYS A 230 -8.10 -10.96 40.38
CA LYS A 230 -7.36 -10.05 41.28
C LYS A 230 -7.63 -10.32 42.77
N ASP A 231 -8.86 -10.66 43.14
CA ASP A 231 -9.18 -10.96 44.54
C ASP A 231 -8.52 -12.26 45.02
N GLU A 232 -8.40 -13.26 44.13
CA GLU A 232 -7.71 -14.52 44.42
C GLU A 232 -6.19 -14.33 44.59
N ILE A 233 -5.57 -13.54 43.72
CA ILE A 233 -4.14 -13.23 43.83
C ILE A 233 -3.87 -12.43 45.11
N ARG A 234 -4.73 -11.46 45.45
CA ARG A 234 -4.64 -10.68 46.68
C ARG A 234 -4.68 -11.57 47.92
N GLU A 235 -5.72 -12.39 48.03
CA GLU A 235 -5.92 -13.31 49.16
C GLU A 235 -4.76 -14.32 49.26
N ALA A 236 -4.25 -14.79 48.12
CA ALA A 236 -3.09 -15.67 48.07
C ALA A 236 -1.82 -14.99 48.59
N ILE A 237 -1.57 -13.73 48.22
CA ILE A 237 -0.45 -12.92 48.72
C ILE A 237 -0.57 -12.75 50.23
N GLU A 238 -1.74 -12.36 50.73
CA GLU A 238 -2.00 -12.15 52.17
C GLU A 238 -1.81 -13.42 53.01
N ARG A 239 -2.22 -14.58 52.49
CA ARG A 239 -2.00 -15.87 53.15
C ARG A 239 -0.52 -16.28 53.13
N LEU A 240 0.17 -16.00 52.03
CA LEU A 240 1.59 -16.32 51.88
C LEU A 240 2.45 -15.49 52.84
N THR A 241 2.17 -14.18 52.96
CA THR A 241 2.84 -13.26 53.88
C THR A 241 2.59 -13.63 55.33
N ALA A 242 1.34 -13.88 55.71
CA ALA A 242 0.97 -14.29 57.06
C ALA A 242 1.65 -15.61 57.50
N ARG A 243 1.77 -16.59 56.58
CA ARG A 243 2.38 -17.90 56.88
C ARG A 243 3.91 -17.84 56.97
N ARG A 244 4.55 -17.01 56.15
CA ARG A 244 6.03 -16.93 56.06
C ARG A 244 6.64 -15.81 56.90
N GLY A 245 5.81 -14.96 57.53
CA GLY A 245 6.27 -13.84 58.35
C GLY A 245 7.00 -12.77 57.53
N VAL A 246 6.47 -12.47 56.34
CA VAL A 246 7.05 -11.51 55.39
C VAL A 246 6.13 -10.30 55.29
N GLU A 247 6.66 -9.10 55.50
CA GLU A 247 5.90 -7.86 55.32
C GLU A 247 6.04 -7.37 53.87
N ILE A 248 4.92 -6.97 53.26
CA ILE A 248 4.91 -6.36 51.93
C ILE A 248 4.60 -4.87 52.08
N HIS A 249 5.51 -4.02 51.61
CA HIS A 249 5.34 -2.56 51.60
C HIS A 249 4.58 -2.15 50.33
N GLY A 250 3.29 -1.80 50.50
CA GLY A 250 2.30 -1.48 49.45
C GLY A 250 0.95 -2.17 49.71
N THR A 251 -0.13 -1.85 48.98
CA THR A 251 -1.38 -2.60 49.15
C THR A 251 -1.36 -3.92 48.37
N SER A 252 -1.79 -5.01 49.01
CA SER A 252 -1.98 -6.33 48.38
C SER A 252 -2.92 -6.27 47.16
N VAL A 253 -3.79 -5.25 47.11
CA VAL A 253 -4.74 -4.94 46.04
C VAL A 253 -4.03 -4.55 44.74
N GLU A 254 -3.09 -3.60 44.79
CA GLU A 254 -2.40 -3.06 43.61
C GLU A 254 -1.50 -4.10 42.93
N ILE A 255 -0.79 -4.89 43.74
CA ILE A 255 0.06 -5.98 43.26
C ILE A 255 -0.79 -7.06 42.57
N ALA A 256 -1.97 -7.36 43.13
CA ALA A 256 -2.87 -8.34 42.56
C ALA A 256 -3.49 -7.86 41.24
N GLU A 257 -3.78 -6.56 41.10
CA GLU A 257 -4.25 -5.98 39.83
C GLU A 257 -3.17 -6.03 38.75
N ALA A 258 -1.90 -5.75 39.08
CA ALA A 258 -0.79 -5.84 38.15
C ALA A 258 -0.53 -7.29 37.66
N LEU A 259 -0.70 -8.28 38.54
CA LEU A 259 -0.45 -9.69 38.25
C LEU A 259 -1.62 -10.40 37.54
N ALA A 260 -2.86 -9.91 37.69
CA ALA A 260 -4.06 -10.53 37.13
C ALA A 260 -4.19 -10.40 35.60
N ASN A 261 -3.59 -9.38 34.99
CA ASN A 261 -3.83 -9.00 33.58
C ASN A 261 -3.05 -9.82 32.53
N GLN A 262 -2.47 -10.99 32.86
CA GLN A 262 -1.46 -11.64 31.99
C GLN A 262 -1.77 -13.10 31.57
N GLU A 263 -3.01 -13.59 31.60
CA GLU A 263 -3.37 -15.00 31.25
C GLU A 263 -2.41 -16.05 31.85
N LYS A 264 -2.26 -16.03 33.18
CA LYS A 264 -1.28 -16.85 33.93
C LYS A 264 -1.95 -17.82 34.91
N THR A 265 -1.21 -18.84 35.34
CA THR A 265 -1.56 -19.70 36.49
C THR A 265 -1.32 -18.96 37.81
N LEU A 266 -1.97 -19.37 38.91
CA LEU A 266 -1.73 -18.78 40.23
C LEU A 266 -0.25 -18.96 40.65
N LYS A 267 0.34 -20.11 40.30
CA LYS A 267 1.78 -20.37 40.52
C LYS A 267 2.69 -19.36 39.83
N THR A 268 2.43 -19.02 38.56
CA THR A 268 3.26 -18.07 37.80
C THR A 268 3.01 -16.62 38.20
N ALA A 269 1.78 -16.27 38.58
CA ALA A 269 1.47 -14.96 39.13
C ALA A 269 2.21 -14.70 40.45
N LEU A 270 2.28 -15.69 41.34
CA LEU A 270 2.91 -15.55 42.66
C LEU A 270 4.43 -15.80 42.67
N TRP A 271 5.00 -16.28 41.56
CA TRP A 271 6.42 -16.62 41.47
C TRP A 271 7.37 -15.47 41.88
N PRO A 272 7.14 -14.19 41.51
CA PRO A 272 8.00 -13.10 41.95
C PRO A 272 8.03 -12.94 43.47
N VAL A 273 6.89 -13.14 44.14
CA VAL A 273 6.78 -13.09 45.59
C VAL A 273 7.49 -14.29 46.22
N ILE A 274 7.16 -15.51 45.77
CA ILE A 274 7.74 -16.77 46.29
C ILE A 274 9.27 -16.79 46.11
N ARG A 275 9.79 -16.29 44.99
CA ARG A 275 11.23 -16.21 44.72
C ARG A 275 11.95 -15.33 45.73
N ASN A 276 11.39 -14.16 46.07
CA ASN A 276 12.01 -13.25 47.04
C ASN A 276 11.95 -13.81 48.46
N ILE A 277 10.85 -14.49 48.82
CA ILE A 277 10.74 -15.20 50.10
C ILE A 277 11.78 -16.33 50.20
N ASN A 278 11.95 -17.13 49.14
CA ASN A 278 12.94 -18.20 49.10
C ASN A 278 14.40 -17.70 49.18
N LYS A 279 14.64 -16.42 48.83
CA LYS A 279 15.94 -15.75 49.01
C LYS A 279 16.15 -15.20 50.43
N GLY A 280 15.19 -15.37 51.34
CA GLY A 280 15.31 -14.96 52.75
C GLY A 280 14.89 -13.52 53.05
N ALA A 281 14.21 -12.83 52.13
CA ALA A 281 13.71 -11.47 52.37
C ALA A 281 12.57 -11.49 53.40
N ARG A 282 12.69 -10.70 54.48
CA ARG A 282 11.64 -10.47 55.50
C ARG A 282 10.70 -9.31 55.14
N GLU A 283 11.17 -8.40 54.29
CA GLU A 283 10.40 -7.27 53.75
C GLU A 283 10.54 -7.22 52.23
N VAL A 284 9.44 -7.00 51.51
CA VAL A 284 9.42 -6.92 50.04
C VAL A 284 8.54 -5.76 49.58
N SER A 285 9.09 -4.82 48.79
CA SER A 285 8.33 -3.68 48.24
C SER A 285 7.66 -4.01 46.89
N VAL A 286 6.62 -3.25 46.51
CA VAL A 286 6.00 -3.31 45.15
C VAL A 286 7.08 -3.21 44.06
N ASN A 287 8.05 -2.31 44.21
CA ASN A 287 9.17 -2.14 43.28
C ASN A 287 10.03 -3.42 43.14
N THR A 288 10.22 -4.16 44.24
CA THR A 288 10.95 -5.44 44.24
C THR A 288 10.14 -6.58 43.61
N ILE A 289 8.81 -6.54 43.73
CA ILE A 289 7.88 -7.52 43.14
C ILE A 289 7.73 -7.28 41.63
N MET A 290 7.67 -6.02 41.21
CA MET A 290 7.58 -5.58 39.82
C MET A 290 8.95 -5.47 39.11
N ASN A 291 10.04 -5.60 39.86
CA ASN A 291 11.42 -5.56 39.37
C ASN A 291 11.75 -4.24 38.62
N LEU A 292 11.27 -3.10 39.15
CA LEU A 292 11.49 -1.76 38.61
C LEU A 292 12.81 -1.17 39.18
N PRO A 293 13.75 -0.69 38.35
CA PRO A 293 15.01 -0.09 38.82
C PRO A 293 14.75 1.18 39.64
N GLU A 294 15.59 1.54 40.61
CA GLU A 294 15.49 2.86 41.27
C GLU A 294 15.80 4.01 40.30
N ILE A 295 15.26 5.21 40.57
CA ILE A 295 15.60 6.40 39.78
C ILE A 295 17.05 6.79 40.09
N ASN A 296 17.91 6.80 39.07
CA ASN A 296 19.28 7.27 39.17
C ASN A 296 19.38 8.73 38.70
N GLU A 297 19.26 9.67 39.63
CA GLU A 297 19.28 11.11 39.33
C GLU A 297 20.58 11.59 38.68
N GLU A 298 21.73 11.07 39.12
CA GLU A 298 23.03 11.44 38.56
C GLU A 298 23.15 11.04 37.09
N GLU A 299 22.65 9.85 36.76
CA GLU A 299 22.65 9.34 35.39
C GLU A 299 21.66 10.12 34.51
N VAL A 300 20.47 10.44 35.04
CA VAL A 300 19.49 11.30 34.33
C VAL A 300 20.11 12.63 33.94
N GLN A 301 20.76 13.32 34.89
CA GLN A 301 21.42 14.61 34.60
C GLN A 301 22.55 14.47 33.57
N ARG A 302 23.33 13.39 33.64
CA ARG A 302 24.39 13.12 32.67
C ARG A 302 23.84 12.90 31.25
N ILE A 303 22.78 12.11 31.11
CA ILE A 303 22.14 11.81 29.83
C ILE A 303 21.51 13.08 29.23
N LEU A 304 20.85 13.90 30.04
CA LEU A 304 20.29 15.17 29.58
C LEU A 304 21.39 16.17 29.18
N ALA A 305 22.51 16.21 29.90
CA ALA A 305 23.66 17.01 29.52
C ALA A 305 24.28 16.53 28.19
N GLU A 306 24.37 15.22 27.96
CA GLU A 306 24.79 14.64 26.68
C GLU A 306 23.87 15.06 25.54
N LEU A 307 22.54 14.96 25.72
CA LEU A 307 21.55 15.41 24.74
C LEU A 307 21.67 16.91 24.45
N ASN A 308 21.85 17.73 25.49
CA ASN A 308 22.00 19.18 25.36
C ASN A 308 23.30 19.58 24.63
N ALA A 309 24.35 18.77 24.75
CA ALA A 309 25.63 18.98 24.04
C ALA A 309 25.57 18.66 22.55
N LEU A 310 24.57 17.91 22.07
CA LEU A 310 24.37 17.68 20.63
C LEU A 310 23.99 18.98 19.92
N ALA A 311 24.54 19.18 18.72
CA ALA A 311 24.23 20.33 17.88
C ALA A 311 22.75 20.32 17.45
N GLY A 312 22.09 21.48 17.54
CA GLY A 312 20.68 21.64 17.15
C GLY A 312 19.70 20.86 18.02
N LEU A 313 18.73 20.20 17.37
CA LEU A 313 17.71 19.34 17.99
C LEU A 313 16.86 20.03 19.08
N THR A 314 16.58 21.33 18.91
CA THR A 314 15.84 22.13 19.91
C THR A 314 14.52 21.50 20.33
N GLU A 315 13.70 21.05 19.36
CA GLU A 315 12.42 20.41 19.64
C GLU A 315 12.56 19.09 20.39
N VAL A 316 13.62 18.32 20.11
CA VAL A 316 13.92 17.07 20.82
C VAL A 316 14.29 17.38 22.27
N LYS A 317 15.12 18.41 22.50
CA LYS A 317 15.58 18.82 23.83
C LYS A 317 14.41 19.30 24.69
N GLU A 318 13.54 20.14 24.15
CA GLU A 318 12.32 20.57 24.82
C GLU A 318 11.40 19.38 25.13
N LYS A 319 11.27 18.45 24.17
CA LYS A 319 10.44 17.27 24.37
C LYS A 319 10.99 16.30 25.39
N ALA A 320 12.31 16.16 25.49
CA ALA A 320 12.97 15.31 26.48
C ALA A 320 12.63 15.75 27.90
N ALA A 321 12.63 17.07 28.18
CA ALA A 321 12.23 17.60 29.48
C ALA A 321 10.76 17.29 29.82
N LEU A 322 9.85 17.41 28.84
CA LEU A 322 8.44 17.04 29.01
C LEU A 322 8.26 15.54 29.28
N LEU A 323 9.01 14.70 28.55
CA LEU A 323 8.97 13.24 28.72
C LEU A 323 9.58 12.79 30.04
N GLU A 324 10.61 13.47 30.54
CA GLU A 324 11.16 13.23 31.87
C GLU A 324 10.10 13.45 32.95
N GLY A 325 9.44 14.62 32.94
CA GLY A 325 8.36 14.93 33.89
C GLY A 325 7.20 13.94 33.79
N LYS A 326 6.84 13.53 32.57
CA LYS A 326 5.80 12.53 32.32
C LYS A 326 6.19 11.15 32.85
N ALA A 327 7.41 10.68 32.59
CA ALA A 327 7.90 9.40 33.06
C ALA A 327 7.95 9.33 34.61
N ARG A 328 8.39 10.41 35.26
CA ARG A 328 8.37 10.53 36.74
C ARG A 328 6.95 10.47 37.29
N ARG A 329 6.01 11.16 36.65
CA ARG A 329 4.59 11.11 37.04
C ARG A 329 4.02 9.71 36.86
N LEU A 330 4.21 9.08 35.71
CA LEU A 330 3.73 7.72 35.44
C LEU A 330 4.33 6.70 36.39
N ARG A 331 5.61 6.86 36.73
CA ARG A 331 6.27 6.05 37.74
C ARG A 331 5.62 6.21 39.11
N ARG A 332 5.36 7.44 39.55
CA ARG A 332 4.65 7.68 40.82
C ARG A 332 3.24 7.10 40.79
N ASP A 333 2.52 7.28 39.69
CA ASP A 333 1.17 6.71 39.51
C ASP A 333 1.21 5.17 39.57
N LEU A 334 2.26 4.53 39.04
CA LEU A 334 2.51 3.08 39.15
C LEU A 334 2.86 2.64 40.58
N GLU A 335 3.67 3.41 41.30
CA GLU A 335 4.05 3.15 42.69
C GLU A 335 2.86 3.32 43.67
N GLU A 336 1.94 4.23 43.36
CA GLU A 336 0.74 4.51 44.14
C GLU A 336 -0.51 3.76 43.64
N GLY A 337 -0.36 2.85 42.66
CA GLY A 337 -1.47 2.02 42.17
C GLY A 337 -2.60 2.76 41.48
N ARG A 338 -2.36 3.98 40.98
CA ARG A 338 -3.40 4.81 40.36
C ARG A 338 -3.76 4.28 38.97
N PRO A 339 -5.04 4.34 38.57
CA PRO A 339 -5.46 3.91 37.24
C PRO A 339 -4.81 4.78 36.17
N ILE A 340 -3.91 4.20 35.38
CA ILE A 340 -3.26 4.91 34.29
C ILE A 340 -4.28 5.11 33.16
N LEU A 341 -4.59 6.36 32.85
CA LEU A 341 -5.52 6.77 31.81
C LEU A 341 -5.16 6.16 30.44
N GLN A 342 -6.16 5.91 29.60
CA GLN A 342 -5.99 5.23 28.31
C GLN A 342 -5.06 5.97 27.32
N ASN A 343 -4.91 7.29 27.47
CA ASN A 343 -4.10 8.14 26.60
C ASN A 343 -2.72 8.49 27.18
N ASP A 344 -2.36 7.92 28.34
CA ASP A 344 -1.11 8.23 29.05
C ASP A 344 -0.01 7.21 28.69
N THR A 345 0.39 7.19 27.41
CA THR A 345 1.44 6.30 26.88
C THR A 345 2.79 7.02 26.75
N MET A 346 3.89 6.26 26.82
CA MET A 346 5.26 6.74 26.55
C MET A 346 5.73 6.44 25.12
N HIS A 347 4.87 5.88 24.28
CA HIS A 347 5.19 5.62 22.87
C HIS A 347 5.37 6.92 22.09
N LEU A 348 6.35 6.94 21.19
CA LEU A 348 6.79 8.16 20.51
C LEU A 348 6.72 7.99 19.00
N MET A 349 6.64 9.12 18.29
CA MET A 349 6.78 9.14 16.83
C MET A 349 7.82 10.17 16.40
N PHE A 350 8.84 9.73 15.69
CA PHE A 350 9.96 10.54 15.20
C PHE A 350 9.78 10.84 13.71
N ILE A 351 9.50 12.10 13.38
CA ILE A 351 9.27 12.54 12.00
C ILE A 351 10.47 13.32 11.51
N GLY A 352 11.00 13.03 10.32
CA GLY A 352 11.95 13.93 9.62
C GLY A 352 12.83 13.20 8.61
N SER A 353 13.76 13.92 7.97
CA SER A 353 14.65 13.34 6.95
C SER A 353 15.71 12.38 7.54
N PRO A 354 16.38 11.54 6.71
CA PRO A 354 17.50 10.71 7.11
C PRO A 354 18.68 11.52 7.66
N GLY A 355 19.45 10.91 8.55
CA GLY A 355 20.64 11.52 9.13
C GLY A 355 20.38 12.69 10.09
N THR A 356 19.13 12.93 10.50
CA THR A 356 18.76 13.93 11.52
C THR A 356 18.98 13.45 12.97
N GLY A 357 19.50 12.23 13.17
CA GLY A 357 19.83 11.72 14.51
C GLY A 357 18.74 10.92 15.22
N LYS A 358 17.68 10.47 14.53
CA LYS A 358 16.57 9.68 15.12
C LYS A 358 17.04 8.48 15.94
N THR A 359 17.83 7.59 15.35
CA THR A 359 18.35 6.38 16.04
C THR A 359 19.27 6.76 17.21
N MET A 360 20.06 7.82 17.09
CA MET A 360 20.90 8.31 18.19
C MET A 360 20.05 8.78 19.36
N VAL A 361 19.00 9.58 19.11
CA VAL A 361 18.07 10.05 20.14
C VAL A 361 17.27 8.90 20.75
N ALA A 362 16.89 7.89 19.97
CA ALA A 362 16.21 6.70 20.50
C ALA A 362 17.07 5.98 21.56
N ASN A 363 18.38 5.86 21.32
CA ASN A 363 19.32 5.30 22.31
C ASN A 363 19.46 6.18 23.56
N ILE A 364 19.51 7.51 23.40
CA ILE A 364 19.50 8.45 24.53
C ILE A 364 18.23 8.27 25.36
N PHE A 365 17.06 8.16 24.71
CA PHE A 365 15.78 8.00 25.39
C PHE A 365 15.64 6.64 26.08
N ALA A 366 16.17 5.56 25.50
CA ALA A 366 16.21 4.26 26.16
C ALA A 366 17.00 4.31 27.47
N ARG A 367 18.20 4.91 27.45
CA ARG A 367 19.00 5.16 28.66
C ARG A 367 18.29 6.07 29.65
N LEU A 368 17.64 7.13 29.17
CA LEU A 368 16.89 8.07 30.01
C LEU A 368 15.73 7.37 30.72
N PHE A 369 14.90 6.60 30.01
CA PHE A 369 13.79 5.87 30.59
C PHE A 369 14.24 4.75 31.53
N HIS A 370 15.40 4.14 31.27
CA HIS A 370 16.02 3.21 32.19
C HIS A 370 16.53 3.89 33.47
N ALA A 371 17.20 5.05 33.35
CA ALA A 371 17.69 5.82 34.49
C ALA A 371 16.55 6.40 35.34
N LEU A 372 15.41 6.74 34.72
CA LEU A 372 14.15 7.07 35.41
C LEU A 372 13.44 5.82 35.97
N GLY A 373 13.99 4.63 35.72
CA GLY A 373 13.47 3.29 35.99
C GLY A 373 12.01 3.08 35.57
N PHE A 374 11.61 3.76 34.50
CA PHE A 374 10.40 3.44 33.75
C PHE A 374 10.61 2.15 32.93
N LEU A 375 11.83 1.91 32.43
CA LEU A 375 12.24 0.71 31.70
C LEU A 375 13.28 -0.10 32.48
N ARG A 376 13.25 -1.43 32.31
CA ARG A 376 14.17 -2.37 33.00
C ARG A 376 15.53 -2.47 32.32
N LYS A 377 15.61 -2.15 31.03
CA LYS A 377 16.81 -2.19 30.20
C LYS A 377 16.96 -0.85 29.50
N ASP A 378 18.20 -0.46 29.22
CA ASP A 378 18.58 0.69 28.38
C ASP A 378 18.72 0.33 26.89
N THR A 379 18.33 -0.88 26.50
CA THR A 379 18.52 -1.43 25.16
C THR A 379 17.45 -0.96 24.18
N VAL A 380 17.89 -0.64 22.96
CA VAL A 380 17.02 -0.40 21.80
C VAL A 380 17.08 -1.60 20.85
N ARG A 381 15.94 -2.16 20.49
CA ARG A 381 15.81 -3.07 19.34
C ARG A 381 15.44 -2.25 18.11
N ASP A 382 16.40 -2.03 17.23
CA ASP A 382 16.19 -1.35 15.95
C ASP A 382 15.76 -2.36 14.87
N ILE A 383 14.64 -2.09 14.22
CA ILE A 383 14.13 -2.86 13.08
C ILE A 383 13.64 -1.91 11.99
N ARG A 384 13.70 -2.35 10.73
CA ARG A 384 13.02 -1.65 9.62
C ARG A 384 11.65 -2.28 9.39
N ALA A 385 10.64 -1.46 9.09
CA ALA A 385 9.30 -1.94 8.78
C ALA A 385 9.28 -3.06 7.72
N SER A 386 10.03 -2.88 6.64
CA SER A 386 10.13 -3.86 5.54
C SER A 386 10.77 -5.19 5.92
N THR A 387 11.58 -5.24 6.99
CA THR A 387 12.24 -6.48 7.42
C THR A 387 11.34 -7.42 8.21
N VAL A 388 10.20 -6.91 8.71
CA VAL A 388 9.22 -7.69 9.48
C VAL A 388 8.18 -8.34 8.55
N ILE A 389 7.92 -7.72 7.40
CA ILE A 389 6.90 -8.14 6.45
C ILE A 389 7.41 -9.35 5.65
N SER A 390 6.77 -10.51 5.83
CA SER A 390 7.01 -11.73 5.05
C SER A 390 6.02 -11.84 3.89
N GLN A 391 6.40 -12.61 2.87
CA GLN A 391 5.53 -13.03 1.77
C GLN A 391 4.58 -14.18 2.15
N TYR A 392 4.85 -14.87 3.27
CA TYR A 392 4.04 -15.98 3.74
C TYR A 392 2.99 -15.53 4.76
N GLN A 393 1.73 -15.96 4.58
CA GLN A 393 0.62 -15.58 5.45
C GLN A 393 0.84 -16.04 6.90
N GLY A 394 0.60 -15.14 7.86
CA GLY A 394 0.72 -15.39 9.29
C GLY A 394 2.15 -15.27 9.86
N GLU A 395 3.18 -15.32 9.02
CA GLU A 395 4.57 -15.23 9.48
C GLU A 395 4.93 -13.81 9.95
N SER A 396 4.39 -12.78 9.29
CA SER A 396 4.63 -11.38 9.67
C SER A 396 4.13 -11.08 11.09
N ARG A 397 3.00 -11.67 11.49
CA ARG A 397 2.47 -11.59 12.86
C ARG A 397 3.40 -12.27 13.86
N LEU A 398 3.86 -13.48 13.57
CA LEU A 398 4.75 -14.24 14.46
C LEU A 398 6.10 -13.53 14.65
N ASN A 399 6.68 -13.02 13.57
CA ASN A 399 7.91 -12.23 13.61
C ASN A 399 7.74 -10.99 14.50
N MET A 400 6.62 -10.27 14.33
CA MET A 400 6.33 -9.11 15.15
C MET A 400 6.17 -9.47 16.63
N ALA A 401 5.41 -10.52 16.93
CA ALA A 401 5.18 -11.00 18.30
C ALA A 401 6.50 -11.39 18.99
N GLN A 402 7.39 -12.10 18.26
CA GLN A 402 8.71 -12.45 18.76
C GLN A 402 9.56 -11.20 19.06
N ILE A 403 9.61 -10.25 18.13
CA ILE A 403 10.37 -9.00 18.32
C ILE A 403 9.84 -8.21 19.52
N VAL A 404 8.52 -8.11 19.67
CA VAL A 404 7.89 -7.45 20.83
C VAL A 404 8.34 -8.12 22.13
N GLU A 405 8.25 -9.44 22.22
CA GLU A 405 8.61 -10.19 23.43
C GLU A 405 10.10 -10.05 23.77
N GLU A 406 10.99 -10.13 22.79
CA GLU A 406 12.43 -9.92 22.96
C GLU A 406 12.77 -8.51 23.45
N THR A 407 12.00 -7.51 23.02
CA THR A 407 12.24 -6.09 23.32
C THR A 407 11.65 -5.64 24.66
N ARG A 408 10.91 -6.51 25.35
CA ARG A 408 10.32 -6.17 26.65
C ARG A 408 11.35 -5.70 27.67
N GLY A 409 10.92 -4.73 28.45
CA GLY A 409 11.73 -3.96 29.38
C GLY A 409 12.57 -2.86 28.71
N GLY A 410 12.51 -2.69 27.39
CA GLY A 410 13.33 -1.74 26.63
C GLY A 410 12.53 -0.94 25.59
N VAL A 411 13.24 -0.46 24.57
CA VAL A 411 12.68 0.37 23.49
C VAL A 411 12.65 -0.41 22.18
N LEU A 412 11.49 -0.45 21.51
CA LEU A 412 11.34 -0.95 20.15
C LEU A 412 11.36 0.23 19.18
N PHE A 413 12.40 0.34 18.37
CA PHE A 413 12.52 1.38 17.35
C PHE A 413 12.20 0.79 15.98
N ILE A 414 11.13 1.28 15.35
CA ILE A 414 10.69 0.86 14.01
C ILE A 414 11.00 1.97 13.02
N ASP A 415 12.06 1.78 12.25
CA ASP A 415 12.45 2.71 11.20
C ASP A 415 11.59 2.53 9.94
N GLU A 416 11.40 3.63 9.20
CA GLU A 416 10.56 3.69 8.01
C GLU A 416 9.11 3.18 8.25
N ALA A 417 8.57 3.40 9.45
CA ALA A 417 7.27 2.89 9.89
C ALA A 417 6.08 3.34 9.03
N HIS A 418 6.19 4.46 8.31
CA HIS A 418 5.17 4.92 7.35
C HIS A 418 4.95 3.93 6.19
N GLN A 419 5.92 3.04 5.91
CA GLN A 419 5.75 1.94 4.94
C GLN A 419 4.71 0.91 5.40
N LEU A 420 4.38 0.87 6.70
CA LEU A 420 3.26 0.09 7.22
C LEU A 420 1.89 0.73 6.89
N GLY A 421 1.86 1.77 6.05
CA GLY A 421 0.64 2.41 5.54
C GLY A 421 0.08 1.79 4.25
N ASP A 422 0.67 0.72 3.72
CA ASP A 422 0.14 0.05 2.51
C ASP A 422 -1.10 -0.79 2.81
N LYS A 423 -2.27 -0.34 2.32
CA LYS A 423 -3.57 -0.98 2.58
C LYS A 423 -3.72 -2.29 1.84
N GLU A 424 -3.03 -2.49 0.73
CA GLU A 424 -3.15 -3.71 -0.08
C GLU A 424 -2.27 -4.84 0.45
N SER A 425 -1.21 -4.50 1.20
CA SER A 425 -0.30 -5.47 1.82
C SER A 425 -0.95 -6.20 3.00
N GLN A 426 -1.22 -7.50 2.82
CA GLN A 426 -1.70 -8.38 3.88
C GLN A 426 -0.70 -8.49 5.05
N GLY A 427 0.60 -8.56 4.75
CA GLY A 427 1.65 -8.64 5.79
C GLY A 427 1.71 -7.39 6.68
N THR A 428 1.44 -6.20 6.11
CA THR A 428 1.36 -4.96 6.87
C THR A 428 0.22 -4.97 7.88
N ARG A 429 -0.98 -5.45 7.48
CA ARG A 429 -2.13 -5.58 8.39
C ARG A 429 -1.86 -6.58 9.50
N GLU A 430 -1.15 -7.67 9.20
CA GLU A 430 -0.75 -8.66 10.20
C GLU A 430 0.18 -8.06 11.27
N VAL A 431 1.18 -7.26 10.87
CA VAL A 431 2.08 -6.56 11.80
C VAL A 431 1.29 -5.61 12.70
N ILE A 432 0.38 -4.81 12.15
CA ILE A 432 -0.43 -3.85 12.91
C ILE A 432 -1.35 -4.56 13.89
N SER A 433 -1.94 -5.69 13.48
CA SER A 433 -2.82 -6.50 14.34
C SER A 433 -2.12 -7.03 15.60
N GLU A 434 -0.79 -7.13 15.59
CA GLU A 434 0.03 -7.51 16.75
C GLU A 434 0.56 -6.28 17.51
N LEU A 435 0.99 -5.25 16.77
CA LEU A 435 1.57 -4.04 17.34
C LEU A 435 0.57 -3.27 18.23
N VAL A 436 -0.70 -3.17 17.82
CA VAL A 436 -1.73 -2.41 18.56
C VAL A 436 -2.04 -3.04 19.93
N PRO A 437 -2.31 -4.36 20.04
CA PRO A 437 -2.42 -5.03 21.33
C PRO A 437 -1.15 -4.93 22.17
N ALA A 438 0.04 -5.12 21.58
CA ALA A 438 1.31 -5.02 22.28
C ALA A 438 1.55 -3.64 22.90
N ALA A 439 1.28 -2.57 22.13
CA ALA A 439 1.33 -1.18 22.59
C ALA A 439 0.36 -0.90 23.75
N TRP A 440 -0.70 -1.68 23.90
CA TRP A 440 -1.62 -1.55 25.04
C TRP A 440 -1.17 -2.37 26.24
N ASN A 441 -0.94 -3.66 26.02
CA ASN A 441 -0.73 -4.64 27.09
C ASN A 441 0.63 -4.45 27.78
N TYR A 442 1.63 -3.96 27.06
CA TYR A 442 2.99 -3.81 27.56
C TYR A 442 3.43 -2.34 27.75
N ARG A 443 2.49 -1.39 27.76
CA ARG A 443 2.77 0.06 27.82
C ARG A 443 3.60 0.56 29.02
N SER A 444 3.64 -0.20 30.11
CA SER A 444 4.44 0.10 31.31
C SER A 444 5.80 -0.61 31.33
N ASP A 445 6.10 -1.41 30.30
CA ASP A 445 7.29 -2.26 30.21
C ASP A 445 7.91 -2.24 28.79
N LEU A 446 7.38 -1.44 27.88
CA LEU A 446 7.81 -1.32 26.50
C LEU A 446 7.54 0.10 26.01
N VAL A 447 8.53 0.71 25.37
CA VAL A 447 8.34 1.96 24.62
C VAL A 447 8.55 1.69 23.13
N ILE A 448 7.52 1.88 22.33
CA ILE A 448 7.60 1.82 20.87
C ILE A 448 7.87 3.22 20.34
N ILE A 449 8.88 3.34 19.48
CA ILE A 449 9.22 4.56 18.73
C ILE A 449 9.03 4.25 17.25
N LEU A 450 8.08 4.95 16.62
CA LEU A 450 7.86 4.87 15.17
C LEU A 450 8.63 5.99 14.48
N ALA A 451 9.52 5.67 13.53
CA ALA A 451 10.30 6.66 12.80
C ALA A 451 9.96 6.69 11.31
N GLY A 452 9.96 7.88 10.70
CA GLY A 452 9.69 8.01 9.26
C GLY A 452 9.58 9.45 8.77
N TYR A 453 9.16 9.60 7.51
CA TYR A 453 8.81 10.90 6.93
C TYR A 453 7.40 11.32 7.36
N ASP A 454 7.01 12.56 7.04
CA ASP A 454 5.68 13.11 7.32
C ASP A 454 4.60 12.53 6.38
N ARG A 455 4.44 11.19 6.40
CA ARG A 455 3.50 10.39 5.60
C ARG A 455 2.84 9.29 6.42
N PHE A 456 2.47 9.60 7.67
CA PHE A 456 1.82 8.63 8.56
C PHE A 456 0.29 8.57 8.42
N ALA A 457 -0.32 9.37 7.54
CA ALA A 457 -1.78 9.40 7.37
C ALA A 457 -2.34 8.01 7.02
N ASP A 458 -1.73 7.32 6.05
CA ASP A 458 -2.18 5.99 5.63
C ASP A 458 -1.91 4.94 6.71
N PHE A 459 -0.83 5.07 7.48
CA PHE A 459 -0.51 4.21 8.62
C PHE A 459 -1.57 4.30 9.72
N PHE A 460 -1.94 5.50 10.15
CA PHE A 460 -2.98 5.70 11.17
C PHE A 460 -4.37 5.29 10.68
N ALA A 461 -4.63 5.38 9.37
CA ALA A 461 -5.88 4.92 8.76
C ALA A 461 -6.02 3.38 8.72
N MET A 462 -5.00 2.61 9.12
CA MET A 462 -5.08 1.15 9.17
C MET A 462 -5.92 0.63 10.34
N ASP A 463 -5.84 1.31 11.48
CA ASP A 463 -6.47 0.87 12.72
C ASP A 463 -6.72 2.07 13.64
N GLU A 464 -7.97 2.26 14.06
CA GLU A 464 -8.38 3.36 14.95
C GLU A 464 -7.66 3.35 16.31
N GLY A 465 -7.14 2.19 16.72
CA GLY A 465 -6.35 2.02 17.94
C GLY A 465 -4.99 2.72 17.88
N LEU A 466 -4.38 2.88 16.70
CA LEU A 466 -3.05 3.47 16.56
C LEU A 466 -3.01 4.93 17.05
N GLU A 467 -4.00 5.75 16.71
CA GLU A 467 -4.05 7.16 17.16
C GLU A 467 -4.13 7.29 18.68
N ARG A 468 -4.82 6.36 19.34
CA ARG A 468 -4.94 6.34 20.80
C ARG A 468 -3.64 5.92 21.48
N ARG A 469 -2.85 5.03 20.87
CA ARG A 469 -1.58 4.52 21.43
C ARG A 469 -0.39 5.43 21.13
N PHE A 470 -0.40 6.10 19.98
CA PHE A 470 0.62 7.05 19.52
C PHE A 470 0.01 8.43 19.33
N PRO A 471 -0.32 9.11 20.44
CA PRO A 471 -1.08 10.35 20.37
C PRO A 471 -0.25 11.49 19.77
N SER A 472 -0.91 12.46 19.15
CA SER A 472 -0.26 13.55 18.41
C SER A 472 0.70 14.37 19.27
N GLN A 473 0.43 14.50 20.57
CA GLN A 473 1.34 15.16 21.51
C GLN A 473 2.67 14.42 21.70
N ASN A 474 2.80 13.13 21.39
CA ASN A 474 4.06 12.38 21.52
C ASN A 474 4.88 12.37 20.21
N ARG A 475 4.49 13.19 19.23
CA ARG A 475 5.24 13.40 17.99
C ARG A 475 6.43 14.33 18.25
N ILE A 476 7.57 13.97 17.68
CA ILE A 476 8.82 14.74 17.73
C ILE A 476 9.28 14.99 16.30
N LEU A 477 9.40 16.25 15.92
CA LEU A 477 9.88 16.63 14.60
C LEU A 477 11.40 16.85 14.65
N PHE A 478 12.08 16.13 13.78
CA PHE A 478 13.51 16.20 13.52
C PHE A 478 13.72 17.05 12.27
N LYS A 479 13.95 18.35 12.49
CA LYS A 479 14.29 19.29 11.42
C LYS A 479 15.65 18.94 10.82
N ASP A 480 15.81 19.24 9.53
CA ASP A 480 17.11 19.20 8.87
C ASP A 480 18.07 20.19 9.55
N TYR A 481 19.33 19.80 9.67
CA TYR A 481 20.33 20.63 10.32
C TYR A 481 20.65 21.83 9.43
N SER A 482 20.76 23.00 10.06
CA SER A 482 21.33 24.19 9.42
C SER A 482 22.80 23.97 9.06
N LEU A 483 23.32 24.78 8.14
CA LEU A 483 24.74 24.69 7.75
C LEU A 483 25.70 24.87 8.94
N ASP A 484 25.35 25.72 9.91
CA ASP A 484 26.15 25.93 11.10
C ASP A 484 26.12 24.70 12.03
N GLU A 485 24.96 24.04 12.16
CA GLU A 485 24.84 22.78 12.91
C GLU A 485 25.59 21.64 12.21
N LEU A 486 25.49 21.52 10.88
CA LEU A 486 26.27 20.56 10.10
C LEU A 486 27.78 20.79 10.24
N TRP A 487 28.20 22.06 10.27
CA TRP A 487 29.59 22.44 10.50
C TRP A 487 30.07 22.02 11.89
N GLN A 488 29.25 22.25 12.93
CA GLN A 488 29.54 21.77 14.29
C GLN A 488 29.64 20.24 14.34
N ILE A 489 28.72 19.52 13.69
CA ILE A 489 28.74 18.06 13.61
C ILE A 489 30.02 17.57 12.92
N LEU A 490 30.44 18.23 11.83
CA LEU A 490 31.68 17.93 11.12
C LEU A 490 32.90 18.09 12.02
N LEU A 491 33.01 19.21 12.73
CA LEU A 491 34.11 19.46 13.66
C LEU A 491 34.13 18.46 14.82
N LEU A 492 32.97 18.08 15.35
CA LEU A 492 32.86 17.07 16.41
C LEU A 492 33.33 15.70 15.92
N LYS A 493 32.96 15.30 14.69
CA LYS A 493 33.40 14.03 14.08
C LYS A 493 34.90 14.01 13.81
N LEU A 494 35.45 15.08 13.24
CA LEU A 494 36.90 15.21 13.02
C LEU A 494 37.68 15.17 14.34
N ARG A 495 37.21 15.89 15.37
CA ARG A 495 37.84 15.87 16.69
C ARG A 495 37.82 14.46 17.32
N LYS A 496 36.73 13.70 17.17
CA LYS A 496 36.68 12.30 17.64
C LYS A 496 37.68 11.38 16.95
N LEU A 497 38.11 11.73 15.74
CA LEU A 497 39.13 11.03 14.96
C LEU A 497 40.52 11.65 15.13
N ASP A 498 40.69 12.56 16.09
CA ASP A 498 41.90 13.35 16.34
C ASP A 498 42.42 14.16 15.13
N GLN A 499 41.53 14.51 14.19
CA GLN A 499 41.87 15.28 13.00
C GLN A 499 41.67 16.78 13.24
N THR A 500 42.59 17.60 12.74
CA THR A 500 42.48 19.06 12.72
C THR A 500 42.44 19.60 11.29
N ILE A 501 41.81 20.76 11.10
CA ILE A 501 41.75 21.43 9.80
C ILE A 501 42.73 22.60 9.83
N ASP A 502 43.54 22.73 8.79
CA ASP A 502 44.38 23.91 8.60
C ASP A 502 43.51 25.18 8.43
N PRO A 503 43.80 26.29 9.13
CA PRO A 503 42.97 27.50 9.07
C PRO A 503 42.75 28.06 7.65
N SER A 504 43.72 27.91 6.75
CA SER A 504 43.56 28.36 5.35
C SER A 504 42.58 27.50 4.56
N SER A 505 42.37 26.26 5.00
CA SER A 505 41.50 25.27 4.34
C SER A 505 40.06 25.28 4.88
N GLU A 506 39.83 25.92 6.04
CA GLU A 506 38.49 26.02 6.65
C GLU A 506 37.48 26.67 5.69
N ARG A 507 37.88 27.75 5.02
CA ARG A 507 36.99 28.47 4.09
C ARG A 507 36.54 27.58 2.93
N ARG A 508 37.45 26.80 2.36
CA ARG A 508 37.16 25.85 1.28
C ARG A 508 36.26 24.72 1.77
N LEU A 509 36.51 24.16 2.95
CA LEU A 509 35.67 23.08 3.49
C LEU A 509 34.25 23.56 3.82
N ARG A 510 34.11 24.78 4.36
CA ARG A 510 32.80 25.41 4.56
C ARG A 510 32.07 25.62 3.24
N ALA A 511 32.76 26.02 2.18
CA ALA A 511 32.16 26.13 0.85
C ALA A 511 31.69 24.77 0.31
N VAL A 512 32.48 23.70 0.48
CA VAL A 512 32.08 22.33 0.14
C VAL A 512 30.84 21.90 0.94
N LEU A 513 30.84 22.13 2.26
CA LEU A 513 29.71 21.77 3.12
C LEU A 513 28.47 22.58 2.80
N ARG A 514 28.59 23.88 2.49
CA ARG A 514 27.47 24.71 2.05
C ARG A 514 26.87 24.18 0.75
N GLN A 515 27.73 23.92 -0.23
CA GLN A 515 27.31 23.49 -1.56
C GLN A 515 26.63 22.11 -1.55
N ARG A 516 27.13 21.19 -0.71
CA ARG A 516 26.58 19.84 -0.59
C ARG A 516 25.44 19.80 0.42
N GLY A 517 25.58 20.44 1.57
CA GLY A 517 24.61 20.45 2.68
C GLY A 517 23.33 21.23 2.40
N GLY A 518 23.33 22.17 1.46
CA GLY A 518 22.10 22.80 0.96
C GLY A 518 21.22 21.87 0.13
N ARG A 519 21.71 20.68 -0.25
CA ARG A 519 20.98 19.70 -1.09
C ARG A 519 20.23 18.72 -0.21
N ARG A 520 18.97 18.42 -0.52
CA ARG A 520 18.18 17.41 0.23
C ARG A 520 18.82 16.02 0.23
N SER A 521 19.55 15.66 -0.82
CA SER A 521 20.25 14.38 -0.95
C SER A 521 21.46 14.23 -0.04
N PHE A 522 21.93 15.30 0.60
CA PHE A 522 23.08 15.24 1.50
C PHE A 522 22.84 14.27 2.67
N GLY A 523 21.59 14.15 3.15
CA GLY A 523 21.28 13.23 4.24
C GLY A 523 21.85 13.68 5.58
N ASN A 524 21.89 14.99 5.83
CA ASN A 524 22.23 15.60 7.13
C ASN A 524 23.56 15.07 7.71
N ALA A 525 23.57 14.55 8.94
CA ALA A 525 24.77 14.02 9.58
C ALA A 525 25.38 12.83 8.81
N GLY A 526 24.57 12.06 8.07
CA GLY A 526 25.06 11.01 7.17
C GLY A 526 25.86 11.57 5.98
N GLY A 527 25.47 12.74 5.48
CA GLY A 527 26.25 13.47 4.48
C GLY A 527 27.57 13.98 5.03
N VAL A 528 27.57 14.42 6.28
CA VAL A 528 28.80 14.81 6.99
C VAL A 528 29.71 13.60 7.16
N ASP A 529 29.17 12.42 7.48
CA ASP A 529 29.95 11.17 7.55
C ASP A 529 30.64 10.85 6.23
N LEU A 530 29.90 10.94 5.11
CA LEU A 530 30.47 10.74 3.78
C LEU A 530 31.56 11.78 3.46
N LEU A 531 31.36 13.05 3.84
CA LEU A 531 32.34 14.10 3.63
C LEU A 531 33.62 13.88 4.46
N VAL A 532 33.48 13.45 5.71
CA VAL A 532 34.62 13.08 6.57
C VAL A 532 35.36 11.88 5.98
N SER A 533 34.65 10.85 5.52
CA SER A 533 35.28 9.70 4.85
C SER A 533 36.08 10.13 3.63
N GLU A 534 35.52 10.99 2.78
CA GLU A 534 36.21 11.48 1.57
C GLU A 534 37.47 12.28 1.89
N LEU A 535 37.44 13.11 2.95
CA LEU A 535 38.61 13.84 3.43
C LEU A 535 39.75 12.89 3.84
N LEU A 536 39.42 11.83 4.57
CA LEU A 536 40.38 10.83 5.04
C LEU A 536 40.90 9.93 3.91
N ASP A 537 40.04 9.58 2.96
CA ASP A 537 40.42 8.85 1.76
C ASP A 537 41.41 9.67 0.92
N ASN A 538 41.18 10.98 0.77
CA ASN A 538 42.11 11.88 0.08
C ASN A 538 43.44 11.98 0.82
N GLN A 539 43.43 12.10 2.15
CA GLN A 539 44.65 12.11 2.98
C GLN A 539 45.47 10.84 2.79
N THR A 540 44.79 9.68 2.77
CA THR A 540 45.42 8.37 2.55
C THR A 540 46.00 8.26 1.14
N ARG A 541 45.26 8.71 0.12
CA ARG A 541 45.74 8.74 -1.28
C ARG A 541 46.96 9.65 -1.46
N ASN A 542 47.02 10.75 -0.72
CA ASN A 542 48.16 11.66 -0.71
C ASN A 542 49.37 11.13 0.09
N GLY A 543 49.27 9.93 0.69
CA GLY A 543 50.36 9.29 1.43
C GLY A 543 50.71 9.99 2.73
N ARG A 544 49.78 10.79 3.29
CA ARG A 544 50.01 11.58 4.50
C ARG A 544 49.57 10.83 5.74
N THR A 545 50.40 10.87 6.78
CA THR A 545 50.12 10.27 8.10
C THR A 545 49.91 11.32 9.20
N ASP A 546 50.08 12.60 8.90
CA ASP A 546 49.81 13.69 9.83
C ASP A 546 48.31 13.92 9.95
N ARG A 547 47.84 14.22 11.17
CA ARG A 547 46.40 14.42 11.47
C ARG A 547 45.90 15.84 11.15
N LEU A 548 46.48 16.45 10.13
CA LEU A 548 46.17 17.81 9.66
C LEU A 548 45.60 17.75 8.25
N LEU A 549 44.37 18.19 8.08
CA LEU A 549 43.70 18.30 6.78
C LEU A 549 44.04 19.66 6.14
N THR A 550 44.69 19.62 4.99
CA THR A 550 45.09 20.80 4.21
C THR A 550 44.25 20.93 2.94
N ALA A 551 44.53 21.94 2.11
CA ALA A 551 43.81 22.19 0.87
C ALA A 551 43.87 20.98 -0.11
N ALA A 552 44.91 20.15 -0.02
CA ALA A 552 45.10 18.97 -0.86
C ALA A 552 44.09 17.84 -0.56
N GLU A 553 43.55 17.79 0.66
CA GLU A 553 42.56 16.80 1.07
C GLU A 553 41.12 17.26 0.78
N MET A 554 40.92 18.56 0.52
CA MET A 554 39.60 19.15 0.33
C MET A 554 38.93 18.61 -0.94
N PRO A 555 37.74 17.99 -0.83
CA PRO A 555 37.00 17.52 -1.98
C PRO A 555 36.72 18.64 -2.99
N PRO A 556 36.51 18.31 -4.27
CA PRO A 556 36.11 19.31 -5.24
C PRO A 556 34.74 19.90 -4.85
N LEU A 557 34.57 21.19 -5.11
CA LEU A 557 33.32 21.91 -4.86
C LEU A 557 32.17 21.33 -5.70
N ILE A 558 32.48 20.93 -6.93
CA ILE A 558 31.57 20.23 -7.83
C ILE A 558 32.23 18.97 -8.40
N ARG A 559 31.44 17.91 -8.61
CA ARG A 559 31.87 16.75 -9.39
C ARG A 559 31.47 16.95 -10.85
N VAL A 560 32.45 17.18 -11.71
CA VAL A 560 32.24 17.27 -13.16
C VAL A 560 32.19 15.85 -13.74
N ASN A 561 31.13 15.55 -14.51
CA ASN A 561 31.01 14.34 -15.31
C ASN A 561 31.34 14.66 -16.77
N GLN A 562 32.60 14.48 -17.13
CA GLN A 562 33.11 14.82 -18.46
C GLN A 562 32.44 13.99 -19.57
N GLN A 563 32.16 12.71 -19.32
CA GLN A 563 31.51 11.84 -20.31
C GLN A 563 30.13 12.37 -20.71
N VAL A 564 29.29 12.70 -19.72
CA VAL A 564 27.94 13.23 -20.00
C VAL A 564 28.02 14.60 -20.69
N LEU A 565 29.02 15.41 -20.33
CA LEU A 565 29.26 16.69 -20.97
C LEU A 565 29.59 16.52 -22.46
N ASP A 566 30.55 15.65 -22.77
CA ASP A 566 31.01 15.39 -24.14
C ASP A 566 29.89 14.79 -25.01
N GLU A 567 29.10 13.85 -24.46
CA GLU A 567 27.93 13.28 -25.12
C GLU A 567 26.87 14.36 -25.43
N ALA A 568 26.60 15.27 -24.50
CA ALA A 568 25.62 16.34 -24.68
C ALA A 568 26.07 17.36 -25.74
N TYR A 569 27.36 17.73 -25.75
CA TYR A 569 27.92 18.59 -26.79
C TYR A 569 27.88 17.92 -28.16
N ALA A 570 28.23 16.63 -28.26
CA ALA A 570 28.15 15.88 -29.51
C ALA A 570 26.72 15.75 -30.04
N GLU A 571 25.72 15.62 -29.16
CA GLU A 571 24.31 15.61 -29.55
C GLU A 571 23.84 17.01 -30.01
N MET A 572 24.28 18.07 -29.32
CA MET A 572 24.03 19.47 -29.73
C MET A 572 24.71 19.82 -31.07
N ASP A 573 25.86 19.22 -31.36
CA ASP A 573 26.60 19.41 -32.60
C ASP A 573 25.86 18.91 -33.84
N ARG A 574 24.97 17.91 -33.66
CA ARG A 574 24.15 17.35 -34.73
C ARG A 574 22.91 18.20 -35.04
N LEU A 575 22.49 19.08 -34.12
CA LEU A 575 21.30 19.89 -34.31
C LEU A 575 21.56 21.08 -35.25
N LYS A 576 20.75 21.20 -36.29
CA LYS A 576 20.78 22.29 -37.28
C LYS A 576 20.01 23.52 -36.78
N GLY A 577 20.33 24.73 -37.27
CA GLY A 577 19.58 25.95 -36.92
C GLY A 577 19.92 26.59 -35.58
N LEU A 578 20.88 26.04 -34.82
CA LEU A 578 21.12 26.42 -33.41
C LEU A 578 22.40 27.20 -33.15
N ALA A 579 23.07 27.77 -34.16
CA ALA A 579 24.32 28.51 -33.95
C ALA A 579 24.21 29.64 -32.90
N PRO A 580 23.16 30.49 -32.91
CA PRO A 580 22.98 31.52 -31.88
C PRO A 580 22.72 30.93 -30.48
N VAL A 581 21.94 29.83 -30.43
CA VAL A 581 21.60 29.12 -29.19
C VAL A 581 22.85 28.52 -28.57
N ARG A 582 23.70 27.88 -29.38
CA ARG A 582 24.96 27.28 -28.95
C ARG A 582 25.90 28.30 -28.32
N SER A 583 26.11 29.44 -29.01
CA SER A 583 26.97 30.51 -28.47
C SER A 583 26.43 31.03 -27.13
N LYS A 584 25.11 31.14 -26.97
CA LYS A 584 24.51 31.55 -25.70
C LYS A 584 24.75 30.53 -24.58
N ILE A 585 24.60 29.23 -24.87
CA ILE A 585 24.88 28.14 -23.92
C ILE A 585 26.36 28.14 -23.53
N GLU A 586 27.27 28.25 -24.50
CA GLU A 586 28.72 28.32 -24.24
C GLU A 586 29.09 29.48 -23.32
N ASN A 587 28.48 30.66 -23.52
CA ASN A 587 28.69 31.80 -22.63
C ASN A 587 28.23 31.53 -21.18
N ILE A 588 27.08 30.86 -21.01
CA ILE A 588 26.58 30.45 -19.69
C ILE A 588 27.58 29.48 -19.04
N VAL A 589 28.02 28.46 -19.78
CA VAL A 589 28.97 27.46 -19.30
C VAL A 589 30.32 28.10 -18.91
N ASN A 590 30.85 28.98 -19.75
CA ASN A 590 32.11 29.67 -19.48
C ASN A 590 32.00 30.57 -18.24
N THR A 591 30.86 31.24 -18.05
CA THR A 591 30.60 32.05 -16.85
C THR A 591 30.60 31.18 -15.58
N LEU A 592 29.97 30.01 -15.63
CA LEU A 592 29.93 29.07 -14.52
C LEU A 592 31.32 28.49 -14.20
N ARG A 593 32.09 28.11 -15.22
CA ARG A 593 33.47 27.63 -15.07
C ARG A 593 34.36 28.70 -14.42
N TYR A 594 34.27 29.94 -14.90
CA TYR A 594 35.01 31.06 -14.31
C TYR A 594 34.68 31.28 -12.83
N ARG A 595 33.40 31.19 -12.44
CA ARG A 595 32.98 31.29 -11.03
C ARG A 595 33.53 30.14 -10.18
N LEU A 596 33.46 28.91 -10.71
CA LEU A 596 33.99 27.72 -10.03
C LEU A 596 35.50 27.84 -9.80
N GLU A 597 36.26 28.17 -10.84
CA GLU A 597 37.71 28.32 -10.76
C GLU A 597 38.10 29.37 -9.72
N ASN A 598 37.45 30.53 -9.70
CA ASN A 598 37.73 31.58 -8.71
C ASN A 598 37.47 31.13 -7.27
N GLU A 599 36.43 30.34 -7.04
CA GLU A 599 36.10 29.83 -5.71
C GLU A 599 37.07 28.71 -5.29
N GLU A 600 37.46 27.83 -6.22
CA GLU A 600 38.46 26.77 -5.97
C GLU A 600 39.83 27.34 -5.58
N HIS A 601 40.19 28.50 -6.13
CA HIS A 601 41.41 29.24 -5.80
C HIS A 601 41.25 30.20 -4.60
N GLY A 602 40.06 30.26 -3.98
CA GLY A 602 39.81 31.06 -2.77
C GLY A 602 39.75 32.59 -3.00
N ILE A 603 39.66 33.04 -4.25
CA ILE A 603 39.58 34.45 -4.65
C ILE A 603 38.11 34.90 -4.75
N GLY A 604 37.17 33.95 -4.84
CA GLY A 604 35.73 34.21 -4.90
C GLY A 604 35.14 34.82 -3.62
N SER A 605 33.84 35.14 -3.69
CA SER A 605 33.07 35.76 -2.61
C SER A 605 32.89 34.85 -1.39
N GLY A 606 33.20 33.55 -1.49
CA GLY A 606 32.80 32.57 -0.49
C GLY A 606 31.39 32.01 -0.73
N GLU A 607 30.63 32.59 -1.66
CA GLU A 607 29.29 32.16 -2.05
C GLU A 607 29.34 31.62 -3.48
N LEU A 608 29.43 30.30 -3.57
CA LEU A 608 29.51 29.59 -4.84
C LEU A 608 28.14 29.56 -5.53
N GLU A 609 27.78 30.64 -6.22
CA GLU A 609 26.56 30.73 -7.03
C GLU A 609 26.75 30.04 -8.40
N LEU A 610 26.53 28.73 -8.42
CA LEU A 610 26.60 27.90 -9.64
C LEU A 610 25.26 27.72 -10.34
N HIS A 611 24.24 28.44 -9.89
CA HIS A 611 22.97 28.45 -10.57
C HIS A 611 23.13 29.23 -11.91
N PRO A 612 22.84 28.62 -13.08
CA PRO A 612 22.99 29.27 -14.39
C PRO A 612 22.03 30.44 -14.61
N GLY A 613 21.06 30.62 -13.71
CA GLY A 613 19.89 31.48 -13.90
C GLY A 613 18.75 30.70 -14.56
N ASN A 614 17.52 31.01 -14.17
CA ASN A 614 16.37 30.43 -14.87
C ASN A 614 16.26 31.04 -16.26
N MET A 615 15.76 30.24 -17.20
CA MET A 615 15.85 30.52 -18.62
C MET A 615 14.46 30.67 -19.25
N ARG A 616 14.37 31.51 -20.27
CA ARG A 616 13.22 31.58 -21.16
C ARG A 616 13.65 31.24 -22.57
N PHE A 617 12.98 30.25 -23.15
CA PHE A 617 13.23 29.76 -24.50
C PHE A 617 12.15 30.32 -25.40
N VAL A 618 12.52 31.28 -26.24
CA VAL A 618 11.59 32.00 -27.12
C VAL A 618 11.87 31.65 -28.57
N GLY A 619 10.83 31.34 -29.33
CA GLY A 619 10.94 31.21 -30.79
C GLY A 619 9.83 30.39 -31.44
N PRO A 620 9.83 30.28 -32.78
CA PRO A 620 8.84 29.58 -33.58
C PRO A 620 8.67 28.08 -33.22
N PRO A 621 7.58 27.43 -33.67
CA PRO A 621 7.35 26.03 -33.37
C PRO A 621 8.31 25.13 -34.17
N GLY A 622 8.71 24.00 -33.58
CA GLY A 622 9.56 23.01 -34.26
C GLY A 622 11.04 23.39 -34.42
N THR A 623 11.51 24.44 -33.73
CA THR A 623 12.93 24.88 -33.72
C THR A 623 13.82 24.10 -32.75
N GLY A 624 13.26 23.15 -32.00
CA GLY A 624 14.02 22.27 -31.10
C GLY A 624 14.12 22.72 -29.64
N LYS A 625 13.28 23.66 -29.17
CA LYS A 625 13.25 24.15 -27.78
C LYS A 625 13.29 23.03 -26.73
N THR A 626 12.38 22.05 -26.82
CA THR A 626 12.28 20.93 -25.88
C THR A 626 13.51 20.02 -25.94
N THR A 627 14.04 19.76 -27.13
CA THR A 627 15.27 18.97 -27.34
C THR A 627 16.48 19.66 -26.70
N VAL A 628 16.66 20.96 -26.92
CA VAL A 628 17.73 21.73 -26.30
C VAL A 628 17.54 21.83 -24.79
N GLY A 629 16.29 21.93 -24.30
CA GLY A 629 16.01 21.91 -22.86
C GLY A 629 16.53 20.64 -22.17
N GLN A 630 16.32 19.48 -22.81
CA GLN A 630 16.88 18.20 -22.35
C GLN A 630 18.41 18.19 -22.38
N LEU A 631 19.03 18.72 -23.45
CA LEU A 631 20.49 18.84 -23.55
C LEU A 631 21.09 19.76 -22.49
N ILE A 632 20.44 20.90 -22.18
CA ILE A 632 20.87 21.79 -21.09
C ILE A 632 20.86 21.03 -19.76
N GLY A 633 19.85 20.19 -19.50
CA GLY A 633 19.84 19.32 -18.32
C GLY A 633 21.08 18.43 -18.22
N LYS A 634 21.46 17.78 -19.33
CA LYS A 634 22.69 16.97 -19.39
C LYS A 634 23.96 17.81 -19.22
N ILE A 635 24.05 18.98 -19.85
CA ILE A 635 25.22 19.88 -19.75
C ILE A 635 25.39 20.38 -18.31
N LEU A 636 24.32 20.87 -17.68
CA LEU A 636 24.35 21.35 -16.31
C LEU A 636 24.68 20.23 -15.31
N PHE A 637 24.20 19.01 -15.56
CA PHE A 637 24.57 17.84 -14.76
C PHE A 637 26.04 17.46 -14.99
N GLY A 638 26.51 17.48 -16.23
CA GLY A 638 27.90 17.25 -16.60
C GLY A 638 28.85 18.24 -15.93
N LEU A 639 28.45 19.51 -15.80
CA LEU A 639 29.19 20.53 -15.04
C LEU A 639 29.03 20.38 -13.52
N GLY A 640 28.09 19.55 -13.07
CA GLY A 640 27.68 19.32 -11.67
C GLY A 640 26.96 20.50 -10.99
N CYS A 641 26.38 21.40 -11.80
CA CYS A 641 25.47 22.46 -11.36
C CYS A 641 24.15 21.89 -10.85
N VAL A 642 23.67 20.78 -11.44
CA VAL A 642 22.48 20.03 -11.02
C VAL A 642 22.84 18.57 -10.70
N ASN A 643 22.01 17.88 -9.92
CA ASN A 643 22.23 16.51 -9.45
C ASN A 643 21.62 15.43 -10.35
N LYS A 644 20.74 15.81 -11.27
CA LYS A 644 20.06 14.89 -12.19
C LYS A 644 20.22 15.37 -13.62
N PRO A 645 20.61 14.49 -14.57
CA PRO A 645 20.64 14.84 -16.00
C PRO A 645 19.22 14.90 -16.60
N GLY A 646 18.25 14.24 -15.96
CA GLY A 646 16.86 14.20 -16.39
C GLY A 646 16.16 15.55 -16.24
N VAL A 647 15.32 15.87 -17.22
CA VAL A 647 14.50 17.08 -17.25
C VAL A 647 13.05 16.68 -17.04
N MET A 648 12.40 17.28 -16.04
CA MET A 648 10.96 17.15 -15.88
C MET A 648 10.30 18.08 -16.89
N ILE A 649 9.58 17.52 -17.86
CA ILE A 649 8.82 18.31 -18.83
C ILE A 649 7.38 18.42 -18.34
N ALA A 650 6.93 19.65 -18.15
CA ALA A 650 5.56 19.97 -17.78
C ALA A 650 4.94 20.89 -18.85
N GLY A 651 3.63 20.85 -19.00
CA GLY A 651 2.88 21.80 -19.79
C GLY A 651 1.59 22.18 -19.08
N ARG A 652 0.74 22.99 -19.71
CA ARG A 652 -0.55 23.38 -19.14
C ARG A 652 -1.39 22.17 -18.73
N GLY A 653 -1.45 21.12 -19.57
CA GLY A 653 -2.23 19.91 -19.30
C GLY A 653 -1.74 19.09 -18.09
N THR A 654 -0.44 19.06 -17.82
CA THR A 654 0.11 18.31 -16.67
C THR A 654 -0.06 19.06 -15.36
N MET A 655 -0.14 20.40 -15.40
CA MET A 655 -0.25 21.25 -14.21
C MET A 655 -1.68 21.65 -13.87
N LYS A 656 -2.62 21.61 -14.82
CA LYS A 656 -4.03 21.94 -14.58
C LYS A 656 -4.73 20.82 -13.81
N GLY A 657 -5.35 21.14 -12.68
CA GLY A 657 -6.17 20.23 -11.88
C GLY A 657 -7.60 20.07 -12.42
N SER A 658 -8.29 19.02 -11.98
CA SER A 658 -9.70 18.74 -12.27
C SER A 658 -10.66 19.49 -11.33
N TYR A 659 -10.16 20.06 -10.23
CA TYR A 659 -10.90 20.84 -9.26
C TYR A 659 -10.01 21.93 -8.62
N ILE A 660 -10.63 22.99 -8.09
CA ILE A 660 -9.95 24.16 -7.51
C ILE A 660 -8.99 23.72 -6.39
N GLY A 661 -7.74 24.20 -6.40
CA GLY A 661 -6.71 23.83 -5.43
C GLY A 661 -5.75 22.73 -5.92
N GLN A 662 -6.22 21.82 -6.78
CA GLN A 662 -5.40 20.69 -7.25
C GLN A 662 -4.26 21.15 -8.19
N SER A 663 -4.45 22.26 -8.91
CA SER A 663 -3.40 22.80 -9.78
C SER A 663 -2.14 23.17 -8.98
N LYS A 664 -2.28 23.69 -7.75
CA LYS A 664 -1.13 23.97 -6.86
C LYS A 664 -0.35 22.71 -6.54
N ASP A 665 -1.05 21.63 -6.22
CA ASP A 665 -0.42 20.38 -5.84
C ASP A 665 0.27 19.71 -7.03
N ARG A 666 -0.31 19.81 -8.24
CA ARG A 666 0.35 19.36 -9.47
C ARG A 666 1.61 20.18 -9.79
N VAL A 667 1.59 21.49 -9.58
CA VAL A 667 2.79 22.34 -9.72
C VAL A 667 3.86 21.95 -8.69
N LYS A 668 3.48 21.80 -7.41
CA LYS A 668 4.40 21.32 -6.36
C LYS A 668 5.01 19.98 -6.73
N GLU A 669 4.21 19.06 -7.24
CA GLU A 669 4.67 17.73 -7.64
C GLU A 669 5.66 17.81 -8.82
N ALA A 670 5.35 18.58 -9.86
CA ALA A 670 6.27 18.79 -10.98
C ALA A 670 7.60 19.40 -10.52
N VAL A 671 7.56 20.38 -9.60
CA VAL A 671 8.77 20.98 -9.01
C VAL A 671 9.52 19.98 -8.15
N ASN A 672 8.82 19.17 -7.35
CA ASN A 672 9.44 18.13 -6.53
C ASN A 672 10.14 17.06 -7.37
N GLN A 673 9.55 16.66 -8.50
CA GLN A 673 10.15 15.74 -9.45
C GLN A 673 11.40 16.35 -10.12
N ALA A 674 11.30 17.62 -10.52
CA ALA A 674 12.39 18.40 -11.11
C ALA A 674 13.48 18.80 -10.11
N ARG A 675 13.23 18.67 -8.80
CA ARG A 675 14.08 19.23 -7.75
C ARG A 675 15.53 18.76 -7.88
N ASP A 676 16.44 19.72 -7.74
CA ASP A 676 17.89 19.59 -7.98
C ASP A 676 18.25 19.21 -9.43
N GLY A 677 17.35 19.46 -10.37
CA GLY A 677 17.47 19.17 -11.80
C GLY A 677 16.95 20.35 -12.61
N VAL A 678 16.23 20.04 -13.70
CA VAL A 678 15.63 21.06 -14.58
C VAL A 678 14.12 20.81 -14.69
N LEU A 679 13.32 21.86 -14.47
CA LEU A 679 11.90 21.89 -14.81
C LEU A 679 11.72 22.66 -16.12
N PHE A 680 11.35 21.94 -17.18
CA PHE A 680 11.05 22.54 -18.47
C PHE A 680 9.54 22.66 -18.65
N ILE A 681 9.04 23.89 -18.68
CA ILE A 681 7.63 24.20 -18.89
C ILE A 681 7.42 24.50 -20.37
N ASP A 682 6.95 23.50 -21.11
CA ASP A 682 6.64 23.61 -22.53
C ASP A 682 5.32 24.36 -22.74
N GLU A 683 5.30 25.17 -23.80
CA GLU A 683 4.20 26.08 -24.11
C GLU A 683 3.72 26.94 -22.92
N ALA A 684 4.66 27.38 -22.07
CA ALA A 684 4.41 28.24 -20.91
C ALA A 684 3.65 29.52 -21.25
N HIS A 685 3.78 30.01 -22.49
CA HIS A 685 3.04 31.16 -23.00
C HIS A 685 1.51 31.01 -22.93
N GLN A 686 0.99 29.77 -22.86
CA GLN A 686 -0.43 29.49 -22.69
C GLN A 686 -0.96 29.85 -21.30
N LEU A 687 -0.09 30.07 -20.32
CA LEU A 687 -0.44 30.52 -18.97
C LEU A 687 -0.68 32.04 -18.90
N ALA A 688 -0.36 32.77 -19.99
CA ALA A 688 -0.61 34.20 -20.07
C ALA A 688 -2.11 34.47 -20.28
N PRO A 689 -2.66 35.57 -19.72
CA PRO A 689 -4.05 35.95 -19.94
C PRO A 689 -4.36 36.15 -21.42
N GLN A 690 -5.51 35.65 -21.86
CA GLN A 690 -6.01 35.88 -23.22
C GLN A 690 -6.74 37.23 -23.28
N LEU A 691 -6.28 38.13 -24.16
CA LEU A 691 -6.92 39.42 -24.40
C LEU A 691 -8.28 39.20 -25.10
N GLY A 692 -9.39 39.64 -24.49
CA GLY A 692 -10.70 39.77 -25.15
C GLY A 692 -11.85 38.88 -24.66
N ARG A 693 -11.65 37.99 -23.69
CA ARG A 693 -12.77 37.41 -22.91
C ARG A 693 -12.94 38.23 -21.63
N GLY A 694 -14.16 38.71 -21.36
CA GLY A 694 -14.45 39.51 -20.16
C GLY A 694 -14.00 38.80 -18.88
N GLU A 695 -13.41 39.58 -17.97
CA GLU A 695 -12.94 39.39 -16.57
C GLU A 695 -13.19 38.05 -15.82
N ILE A 696 -13.10 36.91 -16.48
CA ILE A 696 -13.02 35.59 -15.86
C ILE A 696 -11.78 34.94 -16.45
N GLY A 697 -10.60 35.33 -15.92
CA GLY A 697 -9.39 34.54 -16.09
C GLY A 697 -9.67 33.11 -15.65
N ASP A 698 -9.13 32.14 -16.38
CA ASP A 698 -9.24 30.72 -16.02
C ASP A 698 -8.56 30.58 -14.65
N GLN A 699 -9.34 30.50 -13.55
CA GLN A 699 -8.83 30.55 -12.16
C GLN A 699 -7.70 29.52 -11.92
N TYR A 700 -7.70 28.45 -12.71
CA TYR A 700 -6.65 27.43 -12.74
C TYR A 700 -5.30 27.94 -13.27
N ASP A 701 -5.28 28.76 -14.33
CA ASP A 701 -4.04 29.30 -14.90
C ASP A 701 -3.42 30.34 -13.96
N ASP A 702 -4.25 31.18 -13.31
CA ASP A 702 -3.80 32.10 -12.26
C ASP A 702 -3.24 31.35 -11.04
N GLU A 703 -3.88 30.24 -10.67
CA GLU A 703 -3.42 29.37 -9.59
C GLU A 703 -2.07 28.71 -9.92
N ILE A 704 -1.89 28.22 -11.15
CA ILE A 704 -0.61 27.66 -11.62
C ILE A 704 0.48 28.75 -11.58
N ARG A 705 0.19 29.94 -12.12
CA ARG A 705 1.14 31.04 -12.24
C ARG A 705 1.60 31.54 -10.86
N GLY A 706 0.65 31.74 -9.94
CA GLY A 706 0.94 32.13 -8.56
C GLY A 706 1.77 31.09 -7.80
N GLU A 707 1.47 29.80 -7.98
CA GLU A 707 2.27 28.73 -7.36
C GLU A 707 3.65 28.60 -8.01
N LEU A 708 3.78 28.76 -9.33
CA LEU A 708 5.08 28.77 -10.00
C LEU A 708 5.97 29.90 -9.47
N VAL A 709 5.45 31.13 -9.35
CA VAL A 709 6.18 32.26 -8.72
C VAL A 709 6.64 31.90 -7.32
N ARG A 710 5.76 31.29 -6.52
CA ARG A 710 6.09 30.83 -5.16
C ARG A 710 7.22 29.82 -5.20
N GLN A 711 7.12 28.79 -6.04
CA GLN A 711 8.11 27.71 -6.15
C GLN A 711 9.49 28.22 -6.60
N VAL A 712 9.56 29.08 -7.61
CA VAL A 712 10.81 29.70 -8.08
C VAL A 712 11.43 30.64 -7.01
N THR A 713 10.66 31.02 -5.98
CA THR A 713 11.11 31.87 -4.87
C THR A 713 11.60 31.07 -3.66
N LEU A 714 11.15 29.83 -3.49
CA LEU A 714 11.51 29.03 -2.32
C LEU A 714 13.00 28.64 -2.38
N ARG A 715 13.72 28.91 -1.28
CA ARG A 715 15.14 28.56 -1.14
C ARG A 715 15.44 27.08 -1.34
N GLU A 716 14.48 26.22 -1.02
CA GLU A 716 14.61 24.77 -1.25
C GLU A 716 14.67 24.39 -2.75
N ASN A 717 14.37 25.32 -3.65
CA ASN A 717 14.47 25.16 -5.10
C ASN A 717 15.63 25.97 -5.71
N ASP A 718 16.53 26.56 -4.90
CA ASP A 718 17.68 27.36 -5.40
C ASP A 718 18.64 26.55 -6.30
N ALA A 719 18.62 25.22 -6.21
CA ALA A 719 19.39 24.31 -7.06
C ALA A 719 18.59 23.77 -8.28
N THR A 720 17.33 24.17 -8.45
CA THR A 720 16.46 23.74 -9.54
C THR A 720 16.40 24.80 -10.62
N VAL A 721 16.74 24.44 -11.86
CA VAL A 721 16.68 25.37 -12.99
C VAL A 721 15.32 25.31 -13.65
N PHE A 722 14.64 26.44 -13.71
CA PHE A 722 13.35 26.57 -14.40
C PHE A 722 13.56 27.08 -15.82
N ILE A 723 12.94 26.42 -16.80
CA ILE A 723 12.97 26.82 -18.21
C ILE A 723 11.53 27.03 -18.68
N LEU A 724 11.19 28.27 -19.05
CA LEU A 724 9.88 28.61 -19.64
C LEU A 724 10.00 28.65 -21.17
N ALA A 725 9.28 27.80 -21.89
CA ALA A 725 9.35 27.75 -23.35
C ALA A 725 8.05 28.22 -24.02
N GLY A 726 8.15 28.96 -25.12
CA GLY A 726 6.99 29.38 -25.89
C GLY A 726 7.31 30.35 -27.02
N TYR A 727 6.27 30.96 -27.58
CA TYR A 727 6.42 32.07 -28.53
C TYR A 727 6.86 33.35 -27.82
N GLN A 728 7.63 34.18 -28.52
CA GLN A 728 8.22 35.38 -27.94
C GLN A 728 7.18 36.32 -27.33
N GLU A 729 6.19 36.77 -28.12
CA GLU A 729 5.13 37.66 -27.65
C GLU A 729 4.33 37.07 -26.47
N GLY A 730 4.16 35.76 -26.45
CA GLY A 730 3.39 35.08 -25.42
C GLY A 730 4.16 34.94 -24.10
N ILE A 731 5.47 34.71 -24.16
CA ILE A 731 6.34 34.73 -22.97
C ILE A 731 6.49 36.15 -22.45
N GLU A 732 6.67 37.15 -23.31
CA GLU A 732 6.72 38.56 -22.91
C GLU A 732 5.44 38.96 -22.16
N ARG A 733 4.26 38.60 -22.69
CA ARG A 733 2.98 38.83 -22.02
C ARG A 733 2.86 38.12 -20.67
N LEU A 734 3.35 36.88 -20.57
CA LEU A 734 3.37 36.14 -19.31
C LEU A 734 4.18 36.89 -18.24
N LEU A 735 5.34 37.41 -18.62
CA LEU A 735 6.24 38.15 -17.74
C LEU A 735 5.70 39.53 -17.35
N GLU A 736 5.04 40.23 -18.28
CA GLU A 736 4.34 41.49 -18.01
C GLU A 736 3.19 41.33 -17.02
N THR A 737 2.46 40.22 -17.12
CA THR A 737 1.32 39.93 -16.25
C THR A 737 1.76 39.62 -14.82
N ASP A 738 2.88 38.91 -14.65
CA ASP A 738 3.41 38.54 -13.35
C ASP A 738 4.86 39.02 -13.17
N PRO A 739 5.06 40.26 -12.65
CA PRO A 739 6.38 40.82 -12.41
C PRO A 739 7.28 39.94 -11.53
N GLY A 740 6.68 39.07 -10.71
CA GLY A 740 7.37 38.06 -9.89
C GLY A 740 8.21 37.07 -10.70
N LEU A 741 7.88 36.81 -11.97
CA LEU A 741 8.68 35.96 -12.88
C LEU A 741 9.76 36.76 -13.62
N THR A 742 9.53 38.03 -13.94
CA THR A 742 10.42 38.86 -14.78
C THR A 742 11.86 38.90 -14.23
N GLY A 743 12.03 39.18 -12.95
CA GLY A 743 13.36 39.21 -12.31
C GLY A 743 13.97 37.82 -12.07
N ARG A 744 13.17 36.76 -12.16
CA ARG A 744 13.56 35.39 -11.77
C ARG A 744 13.95 34.52 -12.95
N VAL A 745 13.57 34.90 -14.18
CA VAL A 745 13.89 34.19 -15.43
C VAL A 745 14.71 35.09 -16.38
N PRO A 746 15.92 35.52 -15.97
CA PRO A 746 16.67 36.58 -16.66
C PRO A 746 17.37 36.11 -17.94
N VAL A 747 17.57 34.81 -18.13
CA VAL A 747 18.35 34.28 -19.26
C VAL A 747 17.43 34.01 -20.44
N GLU A 748 17.49 34.85 -21.46
CA GLU A 748 16.78 34.61 -22.72
C GLU A 748 17.64 33.82 -23.71
N ILE A 749 17.04 32.77 -24.28
CA ILE A 749 17.58 31.99 -25.40
C ILE A 749 16.59 32.05 -26.56
N THR A 750 16.99 32.70 -27.65
CA THR A 750 16.18 32.90 -28.86
C THR A 750 16.46 31.80 -29.88
N PHE A 751 15.41 31.14 -30.34
CA PHE A 751 15.44 30.09 -31.35
C PHE A 751 14.95 30.64 -32.69
N PRO A 752 15.83 30.86 -33.68
CA PRO A 752 15.42 31.35 -34.99
C PRO A 752 14.72 30.26 -35.81
N ASN A 753 13.97 30.68 -36.84
CA ASN A 753 13.54 29.77 -37.90
C ASN A 753 14.76 29.19 -38.62
N PHE A 754 14.62 27.96 -39.10
CA PHE A 754 15.60 27.33 -39.98
C PHE A 754 15.65 28.08 -41.31
N SER A 755 16.86 28.25 -41.83
CA SER A 755 17.06 28.69 -43.22
C SER A 755 16.57 27.62 -44.20
N ALA A 756 16.30 28.03 -45.44
CA ALA A 756 15.91 27.09 -46.50
C ALA A 756 16.98 26.00 -46.71
N THR A 757 18.25 26.38 -46.61
CA THR A 757 19.42 25.49 -46.69
C THR A 757 19.44 24.48 -45.54
N GLU A 758 19.15 24.90 -44.30
CA GLU A 758 19.06 24.00 -43.14
C GLU A 758 17.86 23.05 -43.23
N CYS A 759 16.71 23.52 -43.74
CA CYS A 759 15.56 22.66 -44.03
C CYS A 759 15.89 21.58 -45.06
N ARG A 760 16.60 21.93 -46.13
CA ARG A 760 17.10 21.00 -47.15
C ARG A 760 18.06 19.98 -46.52
N GLU A 761 19.06 20.42 -45.77
CA GLU A 761 20.02 19.53 -45.12
C GLU A 761 19.34 18.54 -44.18
N LEU A 762 18.44 19.02 -43.31
CA LEU A 762 17.66 18.17 -42.42
C LEU A 762 16.81 17.17 -43.20
N ALA A 763 16.21 17.58 -44.31
CA ALA A 763 15.40 16.71 -45.14
C ALA A 763 16.23 15.56 -45.74
N LEU A 764 17.41 15.87 -46.29
CA LEU A 764 18.32 14.87 -46.86
C LEU A 764 18.85 13.90 -45.81
N GLU A 765 19.22 14.41 -44.62
CA GLU A 765 19.68 13.59 -43.50
C GLU A 765 18.59 12.59 -43.05
N LEU A 766 17.33 13.04 -42.93
CA LEU A 766 16.21 12.18 -42.57
C LEU A 766 15.94 11.12 -43.64
N LEU A 767 16.01 11.48 -44.92
CA LEU A 767 15.85 10.54 -46.03
C LEU A 767 16.95 9.48 -46.04
N GLU A 768 18.21 9.87 -45.88
CA GLU A 768 19.35 8.96 -45.84
C GLU A 768 19.23 7.98 -44.66
N ARG A 769 18.88 8.50 -43.48
CA ARG A 769 18.66 7.68 -42.28
C ARG A 769 17.55 6.66 -42.48
N ASP A 770 16.46 7.03 -43.16
CA ASP A 770 15.33 6.16 -43.43
C ASP A 770 15.58 5.24 -44.67
N GLY A 771 16.79 5.31 -45.25
CA GLY A 771 17.29 4.44 -46.31
C GLY A 771 16.75 4.78 -47.70
N PHE A 772 16.33 6.03 -47.92
CA PHE A 772 15.93 6.57 -49.22
C PHE A 772 17.11 7.18 -49.95
N THR A 773 17.07 7.12 -51.28
CA THR A 773 17.94 7.86 -52.18
C THR A 773 17.13 8.95 -52.88
N TRP A 774 17.78 9.87 -53.57
CA TRP A 774 17.10 10.97 -54.27
C TRP A 774 17.77 11.29 -55.61
N ALA A 775 16.98 11.85 -56.53
CA ALA A 775 17.47 12.39 -57.79
C ALA A 775 18.24 13.72 -57.57
N ALA A 776 19.07 14.09 -58.54
CA ALA A 776 19.98 15.24 -58.44
C ALA A 776 19.27 16.59 -58.24
N ASP A 777 18.00 16.69 -58.66
CA ASP A 777 17.16 17.89 -58.59
C ASP A 777 16.37 18.03 -57.28
N VAL A 778 16.31 16.98 -56.46
CA VAL A 778 15.56 16.98 -55.19
C VAL A 778 16.11 17.98 -54.17
N PRO A 779 17.43 18.09 -53.92
CA PRO A 779 17.96 19.07 -52.97
C PRO A 779 17.56 20.51 -53.30
N GLU A 780 17.68 20.91 -54.57
CA GLU A 780 17.31 22.24 -55.03
C GLU A 780 15.80 22.47 -54.88
N ARG A 781 15.00 21.45 -55.22
CA ARG A 781 13.54 21.50 -55.08
C ARG A 781 13.11 21.69 -53.62
N LEU A 782 13.69 20.94 -52.69
CA LEU A 782 13.40 21.05 -51.26
C LEU A 782 13.73 22.45 -50.72
N GLU A 783 14.86 23.02 -51.15
CA GLU A 783 15.27 24.38 -50.75
C GLU A 783 14.32 25.46 -51.29
N GLN A 784 13.87 25.36 -52.54
CA GLN A 784 12.88 26.28 -53.12
C GLN A 784 11.53 26.26 -52.39
N ILE A 785 11.04 25.05 -52.04
CA ILE A 785 9.78 24.89 -51.30
C ILE A 785 9.94 25.45 -49.88
N ALA A 786 11.07 25.17 -49.22
CA ALA A 786 11.36 25.69 -47.89
C ALA A 786 11.44 27.22 -47.87
N ALA A 787 12.16 27.84 -48.81
CA ALA A 787 12.25 29.29 -48.93
C ALA A 787 10.87 29.94 -49.11
N SER A 788 10.03 29.34 -49.95
CA SER A 788 8.66 29.81 -50.19
C SER A 788 7.76 29.65 -48.94
N ALA A 789 7.90 28.55 -48.21
CA ALA A 789 7.14 28.29 -46.98
C ALA A 789 7.54 29.24 -45.85
N ILE A 790 8.84 29.42 -45.63
CA ILE A 790 9.41 30.35 -44.63
C ILE A 790 8.90 31.77 -44.89
N PHE A 791 8.96 32.25 -46.15
CA PHE A 791 8.48 33.57 -46.52
C PHE A 791 6.98 33.75 -46.24
N SER A 792 6.17 32.75 -46.57
CA SER A 792 4.70 32.82 -46.39
C SER A 792 4.23 32.72 -44.94
N GLN A 793 4.92 31.94 -44.10
CA GLN A 793 4.46 31.61 -42.74
C GLN A 793 5.15 32.43 -41.64
N GLY A 794 6.33 33.02 -41.92
CA GLY A 794 7.08 33.80 -40.94
C GLY A 794 7.30 33.02 -39.63
N ASP A 795 6.98 33.65 -38.49
CA ASP A 795 7.17 33.06 -37.16
C ASP A 795 6.23 31.88 -36.84
N LYS A 796 5.25 31.60 -37.71
CA LYS A 796 4.38 30.42 -37.60
C LYS A 796 4.94 29.21 -38.34
N PHE A 797 6.08 29.35 -39.02
CA PHE A 797 6.71 28.26 -39.76
C PHE A 797 7.07 27.10 -38.83
N GLY A 798 6.70 25.88 -39.22
CA GLY A 798 6.83 24.68 -38.38
C GLY A 798 8.22 24.05 -38.31
N ASN A 799 9.23 24.59 -39.00
CA ASN A 799 10.63 24.15 -38.97
C ASN A 799 10.80 22.63 -39.12
N ALA A 800 11.44 21.93 -38.17
CA ALA A 800 11.65 20.48 -38.24
C ALA A 800 10.33 19.69 -38.38
N ARG A 801 9.23 20.18 -37.78
CA ARG A 801 7.90 19.56 -37.92
C ARG A 801 7.39 19.72 -39.35
N TRP A 802 7.61 20.88 -39.96
CA TRP A 802 7.26 21.12 -41.35
C TRP A 802 8.07 20.24 -42.31
N VAL A 803 9.39 20.11 -42.11
CA VAL A 803 10.25 19.24 -42.94
C VAL A 803 9.79 17.78 -42.87
N LYS A 804 9.49 17.27 -41.68
CA LYS A 804 8.98 15.89 -41.51
C LYS A 804 7.65 15.67 -42.24
N ASN A 805 6.75 16.65 -42.20
CA ASN A 805 5.48 16.57 -42.92
C ASN A 805 5.69 16.59 -44.44
N LEU A 806 6.56 17.48 -44.94
CA LEU A 806 6.92 17.52 -46.36
C LEU A 806 7.50 16.20 -46.85
N LEU A 807 8.40 15.58 -46.07
CA LEU A 807 8.96 14.27 -46.42
C LEU A 807 7.90 13.17 -46.39
N LYS A 808 7.00 13.18 -45.41
CA LYS A 808 5.89 12.21 -45.34
C LYS A 808 5.00 12.29 -46.57
N GLU A 809 4.65 13.52 -47.00
CA GLU A 809 3.91 13.75 -48.24
C GLU A 809 4.70 13.27 -49.47
N GLY A 810 5.98 13.61 -49.57
CA GLY A 810 6.84 13.17 -50.67
C GLY A 810 6.98 11.64 -50.77
N ILE A 811 7.13 10.94 -49.64
CA ILE A 811 7.18 9.48 -49.58
C ILE A 811 5.83 8.86 -49.97
N SER A 812 4.72 9.49 -49.57
CA SER A 812 3.38 9.07 -50.01
C SER A 812 3.24 9.19 -51.52
N ASN A 813 3.70 10.31 -52.11
CA ASN A 813 3.68 10.53 -53.55
C ASN A 813 4.59 9.56 -54.31
N LEU A 814 5.76 9.24 -53.75
CA LEU A 814 6.64 8.18 -54.27
C LEU A 814 5.91 6.84 -54.33
N ALA A 815 5.20 6.45 -53.28
CA ALA A 815 4.44 5.20 -53.25
C ALA A 815 3.38 5.17 -54.36
N THR A 816 2.65 6.26 -54.54
CA THR A 816 1.67 6.43 -55.64
C THR A 816 2.34 6.30 -57.00
N ARG A 817 3.50 6.96 -57.21
CA ARG A 817 4.26 6.88 -58.47
C ARG A 817 4.72 5.45 -58.76
N ILE A 818 5.25 4.75 -57.77
CA ILE A 818 5.73 3.36 -57.92
C ILE A 818 4.61 2.43 -58.37
N ILE A 819 3.42 2.58 -57.77
CA ILE A 819 2.24 1.77 -58.11
C ILE A 819 1.75 2.11 -59.52
N SER A 820 1.61 3.41 -59.84
CA SER A 820 1.07 3.84 -61.14
C SER A 820 1.99 3.54 -62.32
N THR A 821 3.31 3.54 -62.10
CA THR A 821 4.32 3.23 -63.13
C THR A 821 4.67 1.74 -63.24
N GLY A 822 4.16 0.90 -62.33
CA GLY A 822 4.39 -0.55 -62.37
C GLY A 822 5.83 -0.96 -62.08
N ILE A 823 6.59 -0.14 -61.33
CA ILE A 823 7.98 -0.46 -60.97
C ILE A 823 8.00 -1.80 -60.18
N SER A 824 8.93 -2.69 -60.53
CA SER A 824 9.07 -4.02 -59.92
C SER A 824 9.55 -3.95 -58.47
N THR A 825 9.26 -4.97 -57.65
CA THR A 825 9.60 -5.02 -56.21
C THR A 825 11.10 -5.05 -55.90
N GLY A 826 11.95 -5.43 -56.86
CA GLY A 826 13.40 -5.46 -56.73
C GLY A 826 14.14 -4.25 -57.30
N ASP A 827 13.43 -3.23 -57.79
CA ASP A 827 14.05 -2.08 -58.45
C ASP A 827 14.59 -1.08 -57.41
N PRO A 828 15.88 -0.65 -57.50
CA PRO A 828 16.44 0.34 -56.58
C PRO A 828 15.71 1.69 -56.61
N THR A 829 15.00 2.01 -57.70
CA THR A 829 14.22 3.25 -57.82
C THR A 829 12.99 3.28 -56.91
N ARG A 830 12.57 2.16 -56.30
CA ARG A 830 11.48 2.12 -55.31
C ARG A 830 11.75 2.91 -54.04
N LYS A 831 13.01 3.22 -53.77
CA LYS A 831 13.42 4.08 -52.66
C LYS A 831 14.04 5.39 -53.13
N GLN A 832 13.90 5.73 -54.41
CA GLN A 832 14.46 6.95 -54.97
C GLN A 832 13.37 8.02 -55.14
N LEU A 833 13.49 9.12 -54.41
CA LEU A 833 12.64 10.30 -54.57
C LEU A 833 13.09 11.14 -55.78
N ALA A 834 12.14 11.75 -56.48
CA ALA A 834 12.40 12.72 -57.54
C ALA A 834 11.69 14.04 -57.25
N ALA A 835 12.09 15.14 -57.90
CA ALA A 835 11.48 16.45 -57.64
C ALA A 835 9.95 16.47 -57.84
N ALA A 836 9.42 15.61 -58.71
CA ALA A 836 7.98 15.44 -58.94
C ALA A 836 7.20 14.92 -57.72
N ASP A 837 7.87 14.25 -56.77
CA ASP A 837 7.22 13.80 -55.53
C ASP A 837 6.94 14.97 -54.57
N PHE A 838 7.58 16.13 -54.81
CA PHE A 838 7.47 17.35 -54.00
C PHE A 838 6.80 18.50 -54.77
N LEU A 839 5.74 18.19 -55.53
CA LEU A 839 4.92 19.20 -56.19
C LEU A 839 3.96 19.84 -55.17
N ARG A 840 3.88 21.18 -55.15
CA ARG A 840 2.79 21.88 -54.46
C ARG A 840 1.50 21.49 -55.18
N SER A 841 0.52 20.96 -54.48
CA SER A 841 -0.86 21.24 -54.86
C SER A 841 -1.01 22.76 -54.81
N GLU A 842 -1.33 23.40 -55.92
CA GLU A 842 -1.77 24.78 -55.90
C GLU A 842 -3.09 24.82 -55.13
N GLY A 843 -3.02 25.05 -53.82
CA GLY A 843 -4.17 25.48 -53.04
C GLY A 843 -4.68 26.81 -53.61
N PRO A 844 -5.99 27.01 -53.81
CA PRO A 844 -6.50 28.18 -54.51
C PRO A 844 -6.22 29.46 -53.71
N VAL A 845 -5.47 30.38 -54.30
CA VAL A 845 -5.41 31.78 -53.86
C VAL A 845 -6.64 32.49 -54.43
N GLY A 846 -7.43 33.09 -53.55
CA GLY A 846 -8.42 34.11 -53.90
C GLY A 846 -9.84 33.59 -54.11
N ARG A 847 -10.72 33.95 -53.17
CA ARG A 847 -12.16 33.98 -53.42
C ARG A 847 -12.46 34.97 -54.55
N ALA A 848 -13.09 34.49 -55.62
CA ALA A 848 -14.12 35.21 -56.37
C ALA A 848 -15.21 34.20 -56.79
N PRO A 849 -16.48 34.60 -56.86
CA PRO A 849 -17.61 33.70 -56.67
C PRO A 849 -18.08 33.01 -57.96
N ALA A 850 -18.87 31.95 -57.74
CA ALA A 850 -19.83 31.30 -58.64
C ALA A 850 -19.41 30.00 -59.36
N VAL A 851 -20.03 28.92 -58.86
CA VAL A 851 -20.72 27.83 -59.59
C VAL A 851 -19.89 26.91 -60.50
N ARG A 852 -19.90 25.61 -60.17
CA ARG A 852 -20.38 24.53 -61.06
C ARG A 852 -20.73 23.27 -60.27
N ALA A 853 -22.03 23.01 -60.17
CA ALA A 853 -22.52 21.64 -60.14
C ALA A 853 -22.22 21.02 -61.53
N SER A 854 -21.40 19.97 -61.59
CA SER A 854 -21.47 18.89 -62.60
C SER A 854 -20.22 18.01 -62.56
N SER A 855 -20.37 16.78 -62.06
CA SER A 855 -20.11 15.54 -62.81
C SER A 855 -20.29 14.36 -61.87
N ILE A 856 -21.54 14.11 -61.49
CA ILE A 856 -21.94 12.77 -61.05
C ILE A 856 -22.20 12.01 -62.35
N ASP A 857 -21.51 10.87 -62.51
CA ASP A 857 -21.68 9.92 -63.60
C ASP A 857 -23.17 9.64 -63.88
N GLU A 858 -23.64 9.96 -65.10
CA GLU A 858 -25.03 9.80 -65.55
C GLU A 858 -25.46 8.33 -65.73
N SER A 859 -24.61 7.36 -65.39
CA SER A 859 -24.96 5.93 -65.40
C SER A 859 -25.58 5.41 -64.10
N LEU A 860 -25.71 6.23 -63.05
CA LEU A 860 -26.34 5.85 -61.78
C LEU A 860 -27.77 6.38 -61.71
N THR A 861 -28.76 5.49 -61.59
CA THR A 861 -30.17 5.84 -61.35
C THR A 861 -30.30 6.83 -60.19
N PRO A 862 -31.06 7.94 -60.32
CA PRO A 862 -31.25 8.89 -59.22
C PRO A 862 -31.73 8.15 -57.97
N TRP A 863 -31.02 8.29 -56.86
CA TRP A 863 -31.56 7.86 -55.58
C TRP A 863 -32.74 8.76 -55.28
N THR A 864 -33.94 8.18 -55.15
CA THR A 864 -35.15 8.95 -54.88
C THR A 864 -35.56 8.64 -53.45
N PRO A 865 -35.69 9.63 -52.56
CA PRO A 865 -36.12 9.39 -51.19
C PRO A 865 -37.47 8.68 -51.20
N VAL A 866 -37.53 7.50 -50.57
CA VAL A 866 -38.79 7.00 -50.05
C VAL A 866 -39.16 7.99 -48.96
N GLN A 867 -40.37 8.57 -48.97
CA GLN A 867 -40.77 9.64 -48.04
C GLN A 867 -40.78 9.15 -46.57
N ASP A 868 -39.61 8.94 -45.99
CA ASP A 868 -39.37 8.55 -44.62
C ASP A 868 -38.98 9.78 -43.80
N TYR A 869 -39.29 9.72 -42.51
CA TYR A 869 -38.91 10.76 -41.56
C TYR A 869 -37.62 10.32 -40.85
N VAL A 870 -36.70 11.25 -40.62
CA VAL A 870 -35.60 11.02 -39.67
C VAL A 870 -36.19 11.10 -38.28
N ILE A 871 -36.04 10.02 -37.52
CA ILE A 871 -36.58 9.90 -36.17
C ILE A 871 -35.72 10.77 -35.25
N LEU A 872 -36.33 11.75 -34.56
CA LEU A 872 -35.71 12.40 -33.41
C LEU A 872 -36.04 11.58 -32.15
N PRO A 873 -35.15 11.53 -31.15
CA PRO A 873 -35.44 10.81 -29.93
C PRO A 873 -36.61 11.45 -29.18
N ALA A 874 -37.42 10.63 -28.53
CA ALA A 874 -38.50 11.12 -27.68
C ALA A 874 -37.92 11.89 -26.48
N THR A 875 -38.45 13.07 -26.19
CA THR A 875 -38.06 13.92 -25.05
C THR A 875 -38.56 13.34 -23.72
N SER A 876 -38.18 12.11 -23.37
CA SER A 876 -38.28 11.54 -22.00
C SER A 876 -37.85 10.08 -21.97
N GLY A 877 -36.77 9.79 -21.22
CA GLY A 877 -36.40 8.45 -20.79
C GLY A 877 -34.94 8.13 -21.08
N GLY A 878 -34.06 8.34 -20.10
CA GLY A 878 -32.66 7.89 -20.19
C GLY A 878 -32.60 6.38 -20.39
N GLN A 879 -31.90 5.94 -21.43
CA GLN A 879 -31.68 4.51 -21.68
C GLN A 879 -30.47 4.02 -20.88
N ASP A 880 -30.51 2.76 -20.46
CA ASP A 880 -29.35 2.08 -19.88
C ASP A 880 -28.23 2.02 -20.93
N VAL A 881 -26.98 2.22 -20.50
CA VAL A 881 -25.77 2.19 -21.36
C VAL A 881 -25.70 0.87 -22.12
N SER A 882 -26.18 -0.24 -21.53
CA SER A 882 -26.24 -1.54 -22.21
C SER A 882 -27.23 -1.58 -23.38
N GLU A 883 -28.34 -0.84 -23.32
CA GLU A 883 -29.34 -0.79 -24.38
C GLU A 883 -28.91 0.18 -25.49
N ALA A 884 -28.32 1.32 -25.12
CA ALA A 884 -27.67 2.24 -26.04
C ALA A 884 -26.57 1.54 -26.87
N THR A 885 -25.73 0.75 -26.20
CA THR A 885 -24.66 -0.03 -26.84
C THR A 885 -25.23 -1.03 -27.84
N ARG A 886 -26.35 -1.68 -27.52
CA ARG A 886 -27.03 -2.60 -28.45
C ARG A 886 -27.57 -1.88 -29.69
N ILE A 887 -28.26 -0.75 -29.51
CA ILE A 887 -28.85 0.03 -30.62
C ILE A 887 -27.77 0.57 -31.55
N VAL A 888 -26.69 1.12 -30.98
CA VAL A 888 -25.55 1.62 -31.76
C VAL A 888 -24.83 0.46 -32.45
N ALA A 889 -24.67 -0.71 -31.81
CA ALA A 889 -24.07 -1.89 -32.44
C ALA A 889 -24.87 -2.40 -33.64
N GLU A 890 -26.20 -2.44 -33.52
CA GLU A 890 -27.10 -2.98 -34.56
C GLU A 890 -27.19 -2.06 -35.78
N SER A 891 -26.95 -0.76 -35.60
CA SER A 891 -27.11 0.26 -36.65
C SER A 891 -25.79 0.77 -37.24
N SER A 892 -24.65 0.44 -36.60
CA SER A 892 -23.32 0.84 -37.04
C SER A 892 -22.60 -0.28 -37.78
N HIS A 893 -21.87 0.07 -38.83
CA HIS A 893 -21.41 -0.84 -39.85
C HIS A 893 -19.97 -0.56 -40.26
N GLN A 894 -19.29 -1.60 -40.73
CA GLN A 894 -17.91 -1.49 -41.19
C GLN A 894 -17.87 -1.03 -42.64
N LEU A 895 -17.21 0.10 -42.90
CA LEU A 895 -16.98 0.58 -44.25
C LEU A 895 -15.69 -0.03 -44.79
N LEU A 896 -15.83 -0.86 -45.82
CA LEU A 896 -14.70 -1.39 -46.57
C LEU A 896 -14.66 -0.73 -47.95
N VAL A 897 -13.64 0.08 -48.19
CA VAL A 897 -13.42 0.63 -49.53
C VAL A 897 -12.61 -0.38 -50.34
N TYR A 898 -13.25 -1.04 -51.31
CA TYR A 898 -12.57 -1.92 -52.26
C TYR A 898 -12.16 -1.13 -53.49
N ILE A 899 -10.85 -0.97 -53.68
CA ILE A 899 -10.27 -0.59 -54.97
C ILE A 899 -9.85 -1.89 -55.65
N ASN A 900 -10.24 -2.08 -56.92
CA ASN A 900 -10.08 -3.34 -57.62
C ASN A 900 -8.60 -3.83 -57.53
N ASN A 901 -8.42 -4.97 -56.84
CA ASN A 901 -7.19 -5.70 -56.47
C ASN A 901 -6.53 -5.40 -55.11
N ALA A 902 -6.64 -6.44 -54.25
CA ALA A 902 -5.79 -6.83 -53.13
C ALA A 902 -6.03 -6.20 -51.73
N ARG A 903 -6.65 -7.03 -50.87
CA ARG A 903 -6.63 -7.05 -49.40
C ARG A 903 -7.08 -5.76 -48.71
N GLY A 904 -8.40 -5.57 -48.63
CA GLY A 904 -9.06 -4.49 -47.89
C GLY A 904 -8.75 -4.53 -46.40
N VAL A 905 -7.97 -3.57 -45.93
CA VAL A 905 -7.90 -3.17 -44.52
C VAL A 905 -9.10 -2.26 -44.26
N PRO A 906 -9.84 -2.42 -43.15
CA PRO A 906 -10.95 -1.53 -42.85
C PRO A 906 -10.46 -0.09 -42.76
N THR A 907 -11.06 0.80 -43.55
CA THR A 907 -10.63 2.18 -43.62
C THR A 907 -11.39 3.07 -42.63
N GLY A 908 -12.64 2.71 -42.26
CA GLY A 908 -13.42 3.51 -41.29
C GLY A 908 -14.79 2.93 -40.93
N THR A 909 -15.60 3.74 -40.25
CA THR A 909 -16.90 3.37 -39.69
C THR A 909 -18.02 4.24 -40.29
N GLY A 910 -19.21 3.68 -40.44
CA GLY A 910 -20.42 4.43 -40.81
C GLY A 910 -21.65 3.84 -40.12
N PHE A 911 -22.75 4.58 -40.08
CA PHE A 911 -23.98 4.14 -39.42
C PHE A 911 -25.23 4.59 -40.18
N PHE A 912 -26.30 3.78 -40.12
CA PHE A 912 -27.56 4.13 -40.78
C PHE A 912 -28.29 5.22 -40.02
N VAL A 913 -28.67 6.26 -40.75
CA VAL A 913 -29.44 7.42 -40.27
C VAL A 913 -30.91 7.35 -40.70
N THR A 914 -31.21 6.52 -41.71
CA THR A 914 -32.57 6.27 -42.18
C THR A 914 -32.82 4.79 -42.41
N ARG A 915 -34.09 4.37 -42.34
CA ARG A 915 -34.47 2.95 -42.46
C ARG A 915 -34.40 2.44 -43.90
N ASP A 916 -34.49 3.33 -44.88
CA ASP A 916 -34.44 3.05 -46.31
C ASP A 916 -33.01 3.00 -46.88
N GLY A 917 -31.98 3.11 -46.02
CA GLY A 917 -30.60 2.74 -46.38
C GLY A 917 -29.62 3.90 -46.55
N ILE A 918 -29.91 5.10 -46.03
CA ILE A 918 -28.91 6.17 -45.96
C ILE A 918 -27.99 5.98 -44.76
N MET A 919 -26.69 6.01 -45.03
CA MET A 919 -25.61 5.89 -44.06
C MET A 919 -24.77 7.16 -44.01
N ALA A 920 -24.41 7.59 -42.80
CA ALA A 920 -23.49 8.71 -42.58
C ALA A 920 -22.08 8.21 -42.26
N THR A 921 -21.06 8.95 -42.73
CA THR A 921 -19.64 8.72 -42.42
C THR A 921 -18.82 10.00 -42.63
N ALA A 922 -17.53 9.99 -42.28
CA ALA A 922 -16.64 11.12 -42.49
C ALA A 922 -16.30 11.31 -43.98
N GLY A 923 -16.12 12.54 -44.44
CA GLY A 923 -15.91 12.88 -45.84
C GLY A 923 -14.59 12.36 -46.41
N HIS A 924 -13.51 12.48 -45.64
CA HIS A 924 -12.16 12.04 -45.99
C HIS A 924 -12.06 10.52 -46.20
N MET A 925 -13.03 9.76 -45.67
CA MET A 925 -13.17 8.33 -45.94
C MET A 925 -13.45 8.02 -47.40
N LEU A 926 -13.93 9.02 -48.15
CA LEU A 926 -14.32 8.92 -49.55
C LEU A 926 -13.39 9.71 -50.49
N GLU A 927 -12.30 10.28 -49.99
CA GLU A 927 -11.32 11.00 -50.81
C GLU A 927 -10.62 10.02 -51.79
N ASN A 928 -10.55 10.41 -53.07
CA ASN A 928 -9.93 9.66 -54.17
C ASN A 928 -10.66 8.36 -54.61
N ILE A 929 -11.99 8.32 -54.53
CA ILE A 929 -12.78 7.15 -54.95
C ILE A 929 -13.46 7.38 -56.31
N ASP A 930 -12.96 6.70 -57.34
CA ASP A 930 -13.50 6.75 -58.71
C ASP A 930 -14.47 5.56 -59.05
N GLN A 931 -14.83 4.69 -58.08
CA GLN A 931 -15.57 3.42 -58.34
C GLN A 931 -16.54 3.00 -57.21
N ILE A 932 -17.33 1.93 -57.47
CA ILE A 932 -18.40 1.36 -56.62
C ILE A 932 -17.89 1.00 -55.21
N LEU A 933 -18.52 1.57 -54.17
CA LEU A 933 -18.23 1.26 -52.77
C LEU A 933 -18.92 -0.04 -52.35
N HIS A 934 -18.29 -0.80 -51.46
CA HIS A 934 -18.88 -2.03 -50.90
C HIS A 934 -18.90 -1.99 -49.37
N VAL A 935 -20.06 -1.77 -48.77
CA VAL A 935 -20.23 -1.72 -47.30
C VAL A 935 -20.54 -3.11 -46.77
N VAL A 936 -19.84 -3.54 -45.72
CA VAL A 936 -20.18 -4.81 -45.05
C VAL A 936 -21.14 -4.51 -43.92
N CYS A 937 -22.41 -4.83 -44.15
CA CYS A 937 -23.46 -4.63 -43.16
C CYS A 937 -23.53 -5.81 -42.19
N LEU A 938 -23.06 -5.66 -40.95
CA LEU A 938 -23.22 -6.61 -39.85
C LEU A 938 -24.61 -6.54 -39.20
N CYS A 939 -25.68 -6.79 -39.97
CA CYS A 939 -27.03 -6.80 -39.40
C CYS A 939 -27.25 -8.08 -38.57
N GLY A 940 -27.47 -7.94 -37.26
CA GLY A 940 -27.91 -9.02 -36.37
C GLY A 940 -26.96 -10.22 -36.24
N GLY A 941 -25.67 -10.03 -36.54
CA GLY A 941 -24.64 -11.06 -36.41
C GLY A 941 -24.70 -12.21 -37.43
N ARG A 942 -25.56 -12.16 -38.46
CA ARG A 942 -25.72 -13.25 -39.45
C ARG A 942 -25.50 -12.86 -40.90
N ASP A 943 -25.77 -11.61 -41.29
CA ASP A 943 -25.50 -11.17 -42.66
C ASP A 943 -24.10 -10.56 -42.75
N ARG A 944 -23.28 -11.06 -43.68
CA ARG A 944 -21.86 -10.69 -43.85
C ARG A 944 -21.52 -10.34 -45.31
N MET A 945 -22.54 -10.17 -46.16
CA MET A 945 -22.32 -9.91 -47.57
C MET A 945 -22.01 -8.42 -47.81
N PRO A 946 -20.97 -8.10 -48.60
CA PRO A 946 -20.68 -6.73 -49.00
C PRO A 946 -21.81 -6.22 -49.90
N ARG A 947 -22.49 -5.16 -49.46
CA ARG A 947 -23.55 -4.47 -50.19
C ARG A 947 -22.96 -3.30 -50.95
N ARG A 948 -23.51 -3.01 -52.13
CA ARG A 948 -23.08 -1.84 -52.89
C ARG A 948 -23.56 -0.58 -52.20
N ALA A 949 -22.69 0.43 -52.17
CA ALA A 949 -23.01 1.75 -51.72
C ALA A 949 -22.57 2.78 -52.75
N ARG A 950 -23.24 3.93 -52.73
CA ARG A 950 -22.93 5.06 -53.62
C ARG A 950 -22.99 6.37 -52.84
N PRO A 951 -22.05 7.31 -53.08
CA PRO A 951 -22.15 8.64 -52.50
C PRO A 951 -23.40 9.35 -53.00
N VAL A 952 -24.18 9.90 -52.08
CA VAL A 952 -25.37 10.72 -52.36
C VAL A 952 -25.02 12.20 -52.22
N LEU A 953 -24.29 12.54 -51.16
CA LEU A 953 -23.85 13.91 -50.89
C LEU A 953 -22.56 13.88 -50.08
N ILE A 954 -21.56 14.67 -50.49
CA ILE A 954 -20.30 14.87 -49.75
C ILE A 954 -20.14 16.36 -49.49
N ARG A 955 -19.83 16.72 -48.25
CA ARG A 955 -19.52 18.08 -47.80
C ARG A 955 -18.08 18.10 -47.29
N GLU A 956 -17.15 18.40 -48.19
CA GLU A 956 -15.71 18.49 -47.87
C GLU A 956 -15.41 19.56 -46.81
N ASP A 957 -16.16 20.67 -46.84
CA ASP A 957 -16.04 21.76 -45.86
C ASP A 957 -16.41 21.33 -44.43
N LEU A 958 -17.27 20.31 -44.31
CA LEU A 958 -17.69 19.73 -43.03
C LEU A 958 -16.93 18.45 -42.69
N ASP A 959 -16.25 17.82 -43.65
CA ASP A 959 -15.73 16.45 -43.56
C ASP A 959 -16.84 15.41 -43.27
N LEU A 960 -17.97 15.52 -43.98
CA LEU A 960 -19.14 14.64 -43.81
C LEU A 960 -19.65 14.10 -45.15
N ALA A 961 -20.10 12.85 -45.18
CA ALA A 961 -20.66 12.21 -46.35
C ALA A 961 -21.89 11.35 -46.06
N LEU A 962 -22.82 11.33 -47.01
CA LEU A 962 -23.98 10.45 -47.05
C LEU A 962 -23.83 9.42 -48.17
N LEU A 963 -24.04 8.16 -47.83
CA LEU A 963 -24.01 7.02 -48.73
C LEU A 963 -25.39 6.39 -48.82
N ALA A 964 -25.86 6.08 -50.03
CA ALA A 964 -26.99 5.19 -50.24
C ALA A 964 -26.48 3.76 -50.35
N VAL A 965 -26.88 2.90 -49.42
CA VAL A 965 -26.54 1.48 -49.41
C VAL A 965 -27.73 0.69 -49.93
N ASP A 966 -27.49 -0.23 -50.86
CA ASP A 966 -28.55 -1.11 -51.37
C ASP A 966 -29.02 -2.04 -50.24
N VAL A 967 -30.28 -1.91 -49.81
CA VAL A 967 -30.85 -2.68 -48.70
C VAL A 967 -32.12 -3.44 -49.08
N ASP A 968 -32.13 -4.76 -48.85
CA ASP A 968 -33.29 -5.61 -49.16
C ASP A 968 -34.41 -5.53 -48.10
N THR A 969 -34.09 -5.04 -46.89
CA THR A 969 -35.01 -4.89 -45.76
C THR A 969 -34.71 -3.58 -45.02
N PRO A 970 -35.72 -2.96 -44.36
CA PRO A 970 -35.49 -1.75 -43.57
C PRO A 970 -34.37 -1.91 -42.54
N CYS A 971 -33.43 -0.98 -42.51
CA CYS A 971 -32.28 -1.01 -41.61
C CYS A 971 -32.61 -0.37 -40.26
N PRO A 972 -32.01 -0.86 -39.16
CA PRO A 972 -32.05 -0.16 -37.89
C PRO A 972 -31.28 1.17 -38.03
N ALA A 973 -31.98 2.29 -37.82
CA ALA A 973 -31.44 3.63 -37.94
C ALA A 973 -31.35 4.30 -36.57
N ILE A 974 -30.26 5.02 -36.32
CA ILE A 974 -30.05 5.73 -35.05
C ILE A 974 -30.65 7.14 -35.16
N PRO A 975 -31.50 7.57 -34.22
CA PRO A 975 -32.07 8.92 -34.25
C PRO A 975 -31.01 9.99 -33.98
N LEU A 976 -31.23 11.21 -34.49
CA LEU A 976 -30.34 12.36 -34.25
C LEU A 976 -30.79 13.15 -33.01
N ALA A 977 -29.85 13.56 -32.17
CA ALA A 977 -30.07 14.31 -30.93
C ALA A 977 -29.41 15.70 -30.99
N ASN A 978 -29.72 16.56 -30.02
CA ASN A 978 -29.24 17.94 -29.96
C ASN A 978 -27.84 18.00 -29.34
N SER A 979 -26.86 18.45 -30.11
CA SER A 979 -25.47 18.60 -29.67
C SER A 979 -25.20 19.92 -28.94
N LEU A 980 -26.03 20.94 -29.15
CA LEU A 980 -25.90 22.28 -28.56
C LEU A 980 -26.33 22.34 -27.10
N GLU A 981 -27.10 21.35 -26.63
CA GLU A 981 -27.58 21.28 -25.24
C GLU A 981 -26.73 20.36 -24.35
N LEU A 982 -25.59 19.87 -24.85
CA LEU A 982 -24.77 18.94 -24.08
C LEU A 982 -23.91 19.66 -23.02
N PRO A 983 -24.03 19.31 -21.73
CA PRO A 983 -23.20 19.89 -20.69
C PRO A 983 -21.76 19.40 -20.75
N ALA A 984 -20.81 20.19 -20.23
CA ALA A 984 -19.42 19.77 -20.08
C ALA A 984 -19.32 18.50 -19.22
N LEU A 985 -18.32 17.65 -19.50
CA LEU A 985 -18.12 16.33 -18.85
C LEU A 985 -19.24 15.31 -19.07
N ARG A 986 -20.23 15.58 -19.95
CA ARG A 986 -21.21 14.57 -20.37
C ARG A 986 -20.48 13.38 -20.98
N GLU A 987 -20.76 12.19 -20.46
CA GLU A 987 -20.29 10.93 -21.04
C GLU A 987 -21.09 10.57 -22.28
N LEU A 988 -20.36 10.31 -23.36
CA LEU A 988 -20.86 9.93 -24.67
C LEU A 988 -20.31 8.55 -25.02
N VAL A 989 -21.10 7.77 -25.74
CA VAL A 989 -20.71 6.46 -26.26
C VAL A 989 -20.27 6.64 -27.70
N VAL A 990 -19.03 6.25 -28.01
CA VAL A 990 -18.45 6.36 -29.35
C VAL A 990 -18.19 4.96 -29.90
N PHE A 991 -18.64 4.73 -31.12
CA PHE A 991 -18.46 3.45 -31.80
C PHE A 991 -17.44 3.54 -32.93
N GLY A 992 -16.63 2.50 -33.08
CA GLY A 992 -15.65 2.39 -34.14
C GLY A 992 -15.26 0.95 -34.45
N THR A 993 -14.61 0.74 -35.59
CA THR A 993 -14.21 -0.58 -36.09
C THR A 993 -12.68 -0.79 -36.09
N ALA A 994 -11.97 -0.06 -35.21
CA ALA A 994 -10.52 -0.13 -35.07
C ALA A 994 -10.03 -1.56 -34.75
N HIS A 995 -9.08 -2.05 -35.55
CA HIS A 995 -8.47 -3.39 -35.42
C HIS A 995 -9.43 -4.58 -35.55
N VAL A 996 -10.61 -4.40 -36.14
CA VAL A 996 -11.65 -5.42 -36.32
C VAL A 996 -11.49 -6.10 -37.67
N ARG A 997 -11.38 -7.44 -37.72
CA ARG A 997 -11.34 -8.17 -39.00
C ARG A 997 -12.69 -8.07 -39.72
N PRO A 998 -12.75 -8.15 -41.07
CA PRO A 998 -14.01 -8.23 -41.79
C PRO A 998 -14.94 -9.31 -41.21
N GLY A 999 -16.06 -8.91 -40.61
CA GLY A 999 -17.01 -9.84 -39.97
C GLY A 999 -16.97 -9.93 -38.42
N GLU A 1000 -16.04 -9.25 -37.76
CA GLU A 1000 -15.98 -9.13 -36.29
C GLU A 1000 -16.80 -7.91 -35.79
N PRO A 1001 -17.34 -7.93 -34.55
CA PRO A 1001 -18.11 -6.81 -34.01
C PRO A 1001 -17.21 -5.60 -33.71
N GLY A 1002 -17.76 -4.39 -33.91
CA GLY A 1002 -17.06 -3.13 -33.58
C GLY A 1002 -16.83 -2.93 -32.07
N ARG A 1003 -16.05 -1.90 -31.74
CA ARG A 1003 -15.68 -1.52 -30.36
C ARG A 1003 -16.40 -0.27 -29.91
N PHE A 1004 -16.68 -0.22 -28.61
CA PHE A 1004 -17.23 0.93 -27.92
C PHE A 1004 -16.18 1.54 -27.00
N ILE A 1005 -16.15 2.87 -26.96
CA ILE A 1005 -15.41 3.62 -25.95
C ILE A 1005 -16.34 4.68 -25.36
N THR A 1006 -16.04 5.11 -24.15
CA THR A 1006 -16.66 6.30 -23.56
C THR A 1006 -15.76 7.51 -23.78
N ALA A 1007 -16.36 8.63 -24.18
CA ALA A 1007 -15.69 9.91 -24.36
C ALA A 1007 -16.43 10.98 -23.55
N GLN A 1008 -15.70 11.94 -23.01
CA GLN A 1008 -16.31 13.06 -22.29
C GLN A 1008 -16.19 14.34 -23.09
N ILE A 1009 -17.20 15.21 -23.03
CA ILE A 1009 -17.14 16.50 -23.70
C ILE A 1009 -16.04 17.36 -23.07
N ALA A 1010 -15.04 17.70 -23.88
CA ALA A 1010 -13.93 18.58 -23.51
C ALA A 1010 -14.29 20.04 -23.76
N ARG A 1011 -14.95 20.33 -24.88
CA ARG A 1011 -15.39 21.68 -25.25
C ARG A 1011 -16.63 21.62 -26.15
N ASN A 1012 -17.71 22.26 -25.73
CA ASN A 1012 -18.92 22.41 -26.53
C ASN A 1012 -19.36 23.87 -26.48
N GLU A 1013 -18.89 24.67 -27.44
CA GLU A 1013 -19.24 26.09 -27.54
C GLU A 1013 -20.46 26.25 -28.46
N ASN A 1014 -21.56 26.80 -27.93
CA ASN A 1014 -22.78 27.03 -28.72
C ASN A 1014 -22.60 28.06 -29.85
N THR A 1015 -21.47 28.80 -29.84
CA THR A 1015 -21.09 29.73 -30.90
C THR A 1015 -20.38 29.06 -32.07
N ASN A 1016 -19.81 27.86 -31.87
CA ASN A 1016 -19.24 27.07 -32.94
C ASN A 1016 -20.30 26.09 -33.44
N ASP A 1017 -20.80 26.38 -34.63
CA ASP A 1017 -21.95 25.72 -35.22
C ASP A 1017 -21.55 24.47 -36.03
N ARG A 1018 -20.24 24.21 -36.20
CA ARG A 1018 -19.71 23.10 -37.01
C ARG A 1018 -19.45 21.84 -36.18
N ASP A 1019 -18.72 21.99 -35.08
CA ASP A 1019 -18.13 20.87 -34.33
C ASP A 1019 -18.05 21.13 -32.81
N PHE A 1020 -17.81 20.07 -32.06
CA PHE A 1020 -17.48 20.09 -30.63
C PHE A 1020 -16.33 19.12 -30.33
N GLU A 1021 -15.62 19.34 -29.22
CA GLU A 1021 -14.44 18.55 -28.85
C GLU A 1021 -14.74 17.59 -27.70
N THR A 1022 -14.22 16.37 -27.79
CA THR A 1022 -14.27 15.37 -26.71
C THR A 1022 -12.87 14.94 -26.28
N ALA A 1023 -12.72 14.62 -24.99
CA ALA A 1023 -11.56 13.96 -24.42
C ALA A 1023 -11.77 12.43 -24.45
N GLY A 1024 -10.82 11.72 -25.06
CA GLY A 1024 -10.84 10.27 -25.19
C GLY A 1024 -9.81 9.80 -26.21
N ALA A 1025 -9.09 8.72 -25.89
CA ALA A 1025 -8.12 8.11 -26.80
C ALA A 1025 -8.87 7.35 -27.91
N MET A 1026 -8.98 7.97 -29.09
CA MET A 1026 -9.58 7.35 -30.28
C MET A 1026 -8.49 6.91 -31.26
N GLU A 1027 -8.53 5.64 -31.62
CA GLU A 1027 -7.60 4.99 -32.55
C GLU A 1027 -8.07 5.10 -34.02
N PRO A 1028 -7.19 4.89 -35.01
CA PRO A 1028 -7.59 4.73 -36.41
C PRO A 1028 -8.65 3.64 -36.58
N GLY A 1029 -9.78 3.99 -37.21
CA GLY A 1029 -10.95 3.11 -37.38
C GLY A 1029 -12.23 3.62 -36.69
N PHE A 1030 -12.15 4.66 -35.87
CA PHE A 1030 -13.32 5.37 -35.31
C PHE A 1030 -13.86 6.48 -36.23
N SER A 1031 -13.10 6.93 -37.24
CA SER A 1031 -13.54 7.94 -38.21
C SER A 1031 -14.85 7.54 -38.90
N GLY A 1032 -15.79 8.48 -38.95
CA GLY A 1032 -17.14 8.29 -39.46
C GLY A 1032 -18.11 7.56 -38.52
N GLY A 1033 -17.65 7.14 -37.34
CA GLY A 1033 -18.49 6.50 -36.33
C GLY A 1033 -19.43 7.48 -35.61
N PRO A 1034 -20.58 6.99 -35.10
CA PRO A 1034 -21.52 7.81 -34.34
C PRO A 1034 -21.01 8.08 -32.92
N VAL A 1035 -21.27 9.31 -32.45
CA VAL A 1035 -21.16 9.73 -31.06
C VAL A 1035 -22.57 9.83 -30.48
N TYR A 1036 -22.91 8.92 -29.58
CA TYR A 1036 -24.25 8.74 -29.02
C TYR A 1036 -24.33 9.27 -27.59
N ASP A 1037 -25.41 10.01 -27.28
CA ASP A 1037 -25.73 10.42 -25.91
C ASP A 1037 -26.80 9.47 -25.33
N PRO A 1038 -26.48 8.62 -24.32
CA PRO A 1038 -27.43 7.68 -23.72
C PRO A 1038 -28.67 8.33 -23.11
N VAL A 1039 -28.56 9.60 -22.71
CA VAL A 1039 -29.63 10.31 -22.01
C VAL A 1039 -30.58 11.00 -22.98
N GLN A 1040 -30.07 11.59 -24.07
CA GLN A 1040 -30.90 12.09 -25.15
C GLN A 1040 -31.40 10.97 -26.06
N GLY A 1041 -30.76 9.80 -26.05
CA GLY A 1041 -31.20 8.64 -26.83
C GLY A 1041 -30.93 8.77 -28.32
N GLY A 1042 -29.89 9.51 -28.73
CA GLY A 1042 -29.57 9.73 -30.14
C GLY A 1042 -28.13 10.16 -30.41
N VAL A 1043 -27.77 10.22 -31.70
CA VAL A 1043 -26.46 10.66 -32.18
C VAL A 1043 -26.37 12.17 -32.06
N VAL A 1044 -25.36 12.62 -31.33
CA VAL A 1044 -25.05 14.04 -31.13
C VAL A 1044 -23.86 14.50 -31.96
N GLY A 1045 -23.06 13.58 -32.51
CA GLY A 1045 -22.02 13.93 -33.46
C GLY A 1045 -21.44 12.76 -34.24
N ILE A 1046 -20.57 13.08 -35.19
CA ILE A 1046 -19.84 12.12 -36.02
C ILE A 1046 -18.34 12.36 -35.84
N VAL A 1047 -17.57 11.28 -35.69
CA VAL A 1047 -16.12 11.36 -35.55
C VAL A 1047 -15.50 11.78 -36.89
N SER A 1048 -14.91 12.97 -36.96
CA SER A 1048 -14.25 13.50 -38.17
C SER A 1048 -12.73 13.33 -38.13
N GLY A 1049 -12.15 13.24 -36.94
CA GLY A 1049 -10.70 13.13 -36.75
C GLY A 1049 -10.23 14.07 -35.64
N GLY A 1050 -8.93 14.11 -35.33
CA GLY A 1050 -8.43 15.08 -34.34
C GLY A 1050 -6.92 15.13 -34.18
N TYR A 1051 -6.45 16.28 -33.71
CA TYR A 1051 -5.04 16.60 -33.47
C TYR A 1051 -4.53 15.89 -32.20
N GLY A 1052 -3.74 14.83 -32.36
CA GLY A 1052 -3.03 14.18 -31.25
C GLY A 1052 -3.87 13.19 -30.41
N GLU A 1053 -3.30 12.76 -29.29
CA GLU A 1053 -3.83 11.70 -28.41
C GLU A 1053 -4.85 12.20 -27.36
N SER A 1054 -5.01 13.53 -27.18
CA SER A 1054 -5.71 14.11 -26.03
C SER A 1054 -7.09 14.72 -26.32
N SER A 1055 -7.37 15.19 -27.53
CA SER A 1055 -8.70 15.72 -27.90
C SER A 1055 -9.07 15.39 -29.35
N LYS A 1056 -10.36 15.09 -29.58
CA LYS A 1056 -10.90 14.71 -30.90
C LYS A 1056 -12.09 15.59 -31.26
N ILE A 1057 -12.21 15.89 -32.55
CA ILE A 1057 -13.22 16.78 -33.11
C ILE A 1057 -14.41 15.95 -33.60
N MET A 1058 -15.62 16.35 -33.17
CA MET A 1058 -16.89 15.74 -33.52
C MET A 1058 -17.72 16.72 -34.34
N ILE A 1059 -18.09 16.35 -35.56
CA ILE A 1059 -19.05 17.13 -36.35
C ILE A 1059 -20.40 17.03 -35.68
N ARG A 1060 -21.08 18.17 -35.52
CA ARG A 1060 -22.39 18.25 -34.88
C ARG A 1060 -23.48 17.48 -35.65
N ALA A 1061 -24.37 16.81 -34.93
CA ALA A 1061 -25.51 16.12 -35.53
C ALA A 1061 -26.45 17.05 -36.32
N GLU A 1062 -26.51 18.33 -35.96
CA GLU A 1062 -27.27 19.36 -36.67
C GLU A 1062 -26.79 19.51 -38.12
N ARG A 1063 -25.48 19.38 -38.38
CA ARG A 1063 -24.91 19.45 -39.73
C ARG A 1063 -25.26 18.23 -40.58
N LEU A 1064 -25.28 17.06 -39.95
CA LEU A 1064 -25.81 15.86 -40.57
C LEU A 1064 -27.31 16.01 -40.87
N GLY A 1065 -28.04 16.68 -40.00
CA GLY A 1065 -29.46 16.97 -40.21
C GLY A 1065 -29.72 17.85 -41.44
N GLU A 1066 -28.97 18.94 -41.59
CA GLU A 1066 -29.02 19.82 -42.77
C GLU A 1066 -28.72 19.08 -44.08
N MET A 1067 -27.76 18.14 -44.05
CA MET A 1067 -27.44 17.30 -45.22
C MET A 1067 -28.61 16.37 -45.58
N LEU A 1068 -29.31 15.81 -44.60
CA LEU A 1068 -30.47 14.94 -44.81
C LEU A 1068 -31.66 15.71 -45.39
N GLU A 1069 -31.90 16.95 -44.94
CA GLU A 1069 -32.91 17.84 -45.55
C GLU A 1069 -32.59 18.16 -47.00
N THR A 1070 -31.31 18.40 -47.30
CA THR A 1070 -30.84 18.72 -48.67
C THR A 1070 -31.13 17.58 -49.64
N VAL A 1071 -31.11 16.33 -49.19
CA VAL A 1071 -31.42 15.14 -50.00
C VAL A 1071 -32.90 14.70 -49.90
N GLY A 1072 -33.74 15.46 -49.19
CA GLY A 1072 -35.20 15.36 -49.24
C GLY A 1072 -35.89 14.73 -48.02
N TYR A 1073 -35.17 14.46 -46.93
CA TYR A 1073 -35.77 13.95 -45.69
C TYR A 1073 -36.35 15.06 -44.81
N ARG A 1074 -37.28 14.68 -43.91
CA ARG A 1074 -37.85 15.58 -42.90
C ARG A 1074 -37.71 14.97 -41.50
N PHE A 1075 -37.50 15.80 -40.50
CA PHE A 1075 -37.49 15.37 -39.10
C PHE A 1075 -38.92 15.27 -38.54
N ARG A 1076 -39.18 14.29 -37.68
CA ARG A 1076 -40.47 14.11 -37.01
C ARG A 1076 -40.34 13.99 -35.51
#